data_AF-A0A316DU19-F1
#
_entry.id   AF-A0A316DU19-F1
#
_cell.length_a   1.000
_cell.length_b   1.000
_cell.length_c   1.000
_cell.angle_alpha   90.00
_cell.angle_beta   90.00
_cell.angle_gamma   90.00
#
_symmetry.space_group_name_H-M   'P 1'
#
loop_
_entity.id
_entity.type
_entity.pdbx_description
1 polymer ?
#
loop_
_entity_poly.entity_id
_entity_poly.type
_entity_poly.pdbx_seq_one_letter_code
_entity_poly.pdbx_strand_id
1 'polypeptide(L)'
;MPNMKIPYKDFILPLIVLAIVISCSSNDGTNEPITDDDIYQGDENPTGSTVEMVDVQILLPENSSVDFTTGTLVSLGANSDIDTNGAGNLPLNSGTIEVGYLLDADNNVLLAGFISDERKELSVETTAEIILYYALGYYLLPDSAKSAFLKSIGQNPSFPNFVKEIQTLFTSDPFFYSNGGYEPALQNFLNQITSKSSTGIENRIYFNDEDTKSGVTLSSVDSTHIVLQNSLPRRSNVIIYKKSYSDRNGDLFEIPNYTSSTFESFELEAGKTNKIETLELGNSVQQINAQQASIDNSIKTDPILLPVNPASEFVAEYEVVIIGSGQANSDERNMTEDEHNIYTETNKKTYVIDYFLPTLLDISGNKSLLPPFGSNKENALLNAVLPVLEQYPEVIEEVVDNEFKEATNIFLPALYGDVRLSNDLRNILQEVYNILSGNGDFPNTFIQDHELIETGHQRTKIILATIDKNIKATNNYSNFGGLRTTAFNFESWDVRSIDAVVEMQRDNVELCLGQATELRVTAITDLEPDLEEFEFHWSTSNEYGGRVQDIGDDPNNFGESIITKKNYVSYISTALESELGSGDNKETVTVILYIRNKNTGELSEAGRDTMTMNNKKGCESITVSFTRQSNLKEIPNPGCPNNISYQAFSPIPYTADFAAVEGATGYKGIITSSNGVVNNERVLDERQLEDIGNGILRYTSGVGSIIFYDSCDQSQAMVRAQELVENIIVEPISIEIIPIFN
;
A
#
# COMPACT_ATOMS: atom_id res chain seq x y z
N MET A 1 -21.83 -59.87 -19.01
CA MET A 1 -22.83 -60.97 -19.10
C MET A 1 -23.49 -61.12 -17.74
N PRO A 2 -24.81 -61.44 -17.62
CA PRO A 2 -25.97 -61.12 -18.46
C PRO A 2 -26.87 -60.03 -17.79
N ASN A 3 -27.48 -59.07 -18.50
CA ASN A 3 -28.71 -59.14 -19.32
C ASN A 3 -30.03 -59.50 -18.57
N MET A 4 -30.92 -58.50 -18.38
CA MET A 4 -32.37 -58.46 -18.72
C MET A 4 -32.98 -57.16 -18.15
N LYS A 5 -33.51 -56.20 -18.93
CA LYS A 5 -34.72 -56.19 -19.80
C LYS A 5 -36.03 -56.55 -19.08
N ILE A 6 -36.91 -55.55 -18.91
CA ILE A 6 -38.37 -55.67 -18.80
C ILE A 6 -39.00 -54.68 -19.82
N PRO A 7 -40.07 -55.04 -20.55
CA PRO A 7 -40.47 -54.31 -21.77
C PRO A 7 -41.70 -53.40 -21.62
N TYR A 8 -41.87 -52.52 -22.62
CA TYR A 8 -43.11 -51.81 -22.93
C TYR A 8 -44.33 -52.75 -23.07
N LYS A 9 -45.51 -52.23 -22.72
CA LYS A 9 -46.78 -52.67 -23.29
C LYS A 9 -47.85 -51.58 -23.22
N ASP A 10 -48.38 -51.20 -24.38
CA ASP A 10 -49.54 -50.31 -24.50
C ASP A 10 -50.80 -50.97 -23.91
N PHE A 11 -51.67 -50.19 -23.25
CA PHE A 11 -53.08 -50.56 -23.14
C PHE A 11 -54.05 -49.36 -23.14
N ILE A 12 -54.77 -49.31 -24.26
CA ILE A 12 -55.96 -48.54 -24.64
C ILE A 12 -56.89 -48.06 -23.50
N LEU A 13 -57.28 -46.78 -23.61
CA LEU A 13 -58.38 -46.09 -22.92
C LEU A 13 -59.76 -46.67 -23.29
N PRO A 14 -60.77 -46.66 -22.38
CA PRO A 14 -62.03 -46.00 -22.79
C PRO A 14 -62.77 -45.22 -21.69
N LEU A 15 -63.01 -43.95 -22.03
CA LEU A 15 -64.13 -43.05 -21.73
C LEU A 15 -65.45 -43.65 -21.16
N ILE A 16 -65.96 -43.10 -20.05
CA ILE A 16 -67.41 -42.96 -19.71
C ILE A 16 -67.63 -41.58 -19.06
N VAL A 17 -68.82 -40.99 -19.29
CA VAL A 17 -69.21 -39.59 -19.03
C VAL A 17 -70.57 -39.51 -18.32
N LEU A 18 -70.87 -38.37 -17.63
CA LEU A 18 -72.17 -37.93 -17.06
C LEU A 18 -72.62 -38.63 -15.73
N ALA A 19 -73.36 -38.01 -14.78
CA ALA A 19 -74.02 -36.69 -14.72
C ALA A 19 -74.42 -36.24 -13.27
N ILE A 20 -74.90 -34.99 -13.12
CA ILE A 20 -75.80 -34.43 -12.06
C ILE A 20 -75.15 -34.08 -10.69
N VAL A 21 -74.85 -32.83 -10.30
CA VAL A 21 -75.51 -31.48 -10.13
C VAL A 21 -76.20 -31.14 -8.77
N ILE A 22 -75.67 -30.05 -8.15
CA ILE A 22 -76.32 -28.90 -7.45
C ILE A 22 -76.63 -28.91 -5.92
N SER A 23 -76.32 -27.74 -5.32
CA SER A 23 -76.85 -27.09 -4.08
C SER A 23 -75.95 -27.15 -2.84
N CYS A 24 -75.58 -26.06 -2.14
CA CYS A 24 -75.62 -24.59 -2.33
C CYS A 24 -74.69 -23.97 -1.23
N SER A 25 -74.32 -22.69 -1.12
CA SER A 25 -74.44 -21.39 -1.85
C SER A 25 -73.32 -20.46 -1.27
N SER A 26 -73.09 -19.17 -1.57
CA SER A 26 -73.83 -18.07 -2.23
C SER A 26 -72.84 -17.04 -2.81
N ASN A 27 -73.00 -16.63 -4.09
CA ASN A 27 -73.34 -15.27 -4.57
C ASN A 27 -72.28 -14.16 -4.34
N ASP A 28 -71.96 -13.24 -5.27
CA ASP A 28 -72.26 -13.02 -6.71
C ASP A 28 -70.99 -12.34 -7.30
N GLY A 29 -70.65 -12.37 -8.59
CA GLY A 29 -71.37 -11.85 -9.75
C GLY A 29 -70.42 -11.74 -10.96
N THR A 30 -70.92 -11.34 -12.13
CA THR A 30 -70.28 -11.54 -13.44
C THR A 30 -69.44 -10.38 -13.97
N ASN A 31 -68.51 -10.69 -14.88
CA ASN A 31 -67.78 -9.73 -15.73
C ASN A 31 -68.71 -8.74 -16.44
N GLU A 32 -68.48 -7.44 -16.24
CA GLU A 32 -68.68 -6.39 -17.24
C GLU A 32 -67.35 -5.63 -17.40
N PRO A 33 -67.03 -5.07 -18.59
CA PRO A 33 -65.85 -4.25 -18.76
C PRO A 33 -66.05 -2.92 -18.03
N ILE A 34 -65.14 -2.59 -17.11
CA ILE A 34 -65.10 -1.25 -16.52
C ILE A 34 -64.65 -0.29 -17.62
N THR A 35 -65.59 0.53 -18.10
CA THR A 35 -65.27 1.69 -18.93
C THR A 35 -64.79 2.83 -18.06
N ASP A 36 -63.79 3.54 -18.57
CA ASP A 36 -63.25 4.78 -18.03
C ASP A 36 -64.32 5.88 -17.94
N ASP A 37 -64.73 6.22 -16.71
CA ASP A 37 -65.42 7.46 -16.27
C ASP A 37 -65.83 7.27 -14.79
N ASP A 38 -65.19 7.99 -13.85
CA ASP A 38 -65.52 8.22 -12.42
C ASP A 38 -64.43 7.88 -11.35
N ILE A 39 -63.17 8.33 -11.51
CA ILE A 39 -62.33 8.67 -10.34
C ILE A 39 -61.60 10.01 -10.55
N TYR A 40 -62.14 11.07 -9.96
CA TYR A 40 -61.38 12.26 -9.55
C TYR A 40 -61.88 12.70 -8.16
N GLN A 41 -60.95 13.10 -7.28
CA GLN A 41 -61.08 13.22 -5.81
C GLN A 41 -60.95 11.88 -5.05
N GLY A 42 -60.04 11.72 -4.09
CA GLY A 42 -58.96 12.62 -3.64
C GLY A 42 -58.34 12.13 -2.32
N ASP A 43 -57.04 12.38 -2.15
CA ASP A 43 -56.23 12.26 -0.91
C ASP A 43 -56.46 11.05 0.02
N GLU A 44 -55.69 9.99 -0.19
CA GLU A 44 -54.94 9.35 0.92
C GLU A 44 -53.71 8.60 0.37
N ASN A 45 -52.57 9.29 0.34
CA ASN A 45 -51.27 8.71 -0.02
C ASN A 45 -50.76 7.80 1.11
N PRO A 46 -50.59 6.48 0.93
CA PRO A 46 -49.78 5.69 1.84
C PRO A 46 -48.30 5.97 1.54
N THR A 47 -47.53 6.33 2.58
CA THR A 47 -46.06 6.55 2.57
C THR A 47 -45.52 7.61 1.59
N GLY A 48 -45.10 8.75 2.15
CA GLY A 48 -44.63 9.89 1.36
C GLY A 48 -43.15 9.84 0.94
N SER A 49 -42.92 9.83 -0.36
CA SER A 49 -41.71 10.36 -1.00
C SER A 49 -42.07 10.87 -2.40
N THR A 50 -41.73 12.11 -2.74
CA THR A 50 -41.90 12.63 -4.10
C THR A 50 -40.78 12.11 -4.99
N VAL A 51 -41.05 11.04 -5.74
CA VAL A 51 -40.16 10.58 -6.83
C VAL A 51 -40.03 11.71 -7.85
N GLU A 52 -38.82 12.02 -8.29
CA GLU A 52 -38.59 12.99 -9.35
C GLU A 52 -38.99 12.35 -10.69
N MET A 53 -40.06 12.88 -11.28
CA MET A 53 -40.57 12.46 -12.58
C MET A 53 -40.12 13.47 -13.64
N VAL A 54 -39.76 12.98 -14.81
CA VAL A 54 -39.36 13.81 -15.95
C VAL A 54 -40.26 13.54 -17.16
N ASP A 55 -40.77 14.61 -17.78
CA ASP A 55 -41.46 14.53 -19.06
C ASP A 55 -40.47 14.06 -20.14
N VAL A 56 -40.69 12.87 -20.70
CA VAL A 56 -39.88 12.28 -21.78
C VAL A 56 -40.68 12.27 -23.07
N GLN A 57 -40.10 12.83 -24.14
CA GLN A 57 -40.70 12.90 -25.47
C GLN A 57 -40.20 11.77 -26.37
N ILE A 58 -41.12 11.05 -27.01
CA ILE A 58 -40.81 10.10 -28.09
C ILE A 58 -40.68 10.89 -29.40
N LEU A 59 -39.58 10.68 -30.10
CA LEU A 59 -39.28 11.31 -31.39
C LEU A 59 -39.13 10.25 -32.48
N LEU A 60 -40.21 10.04 -33.24
CA LEU A 60 -40.21 9.13 -34.38
C LEU A 60 -39.71 9.81 -35.67
N PRO A 61 -39.00 9.09 -36.55
CA PRO A 61 -38.62 9.59 -37.86
C PRO A 61 -39.84 9.76 -38.78
N GLU A 62 -39.72 10.69 -39.74
CA GLU A 62 -40.74 10.90 -40.77
C GLU A 62 -41.09 9.59 -41.50
N ASN A 63 -42.38 9.32 -41.66
CA ASN A 63 -42.94 8.10 -42.27
C ASN A 63 -42.79 6.81 -41.44
N SER A 64 -42.51 6.89 -40.14
CA SER A 64 -42.65 5.73 -39.24
C SER A 64 -44.08 5.16 -39.29
N SER A 65 -44.18 3.83 -39.28
CA SER A 65 -45.44 3.08 -39.17
C SER A 65 -45.83 2.74 -37.73
N VAL A 66 -45.05 3.17 -36.74
CA VAL A 66 -45.30 2.90 -35.32
C VAL A 66 -46.44 3.75 -34.78
N ASP A 67 -47.44 3.07 -34.21
CA ASP A 67 -48.44 3.70 -33.35
C ASP A 67 -47.97 3.61 -31.90
N PHE A 68 -47.46 4.72 -31.36
CA PHE A 68 -46.98 4.81 -29.98
C PHE A 68 -48.12 5.01 -28.96
N THR A 69 -49.36 5.24 -29.40
CA THR A 69 -50.50 5.46 -28.48
C THR A 69 -50.95 4.18 -27.76
N THR A 70 -50.48 3.01 -28.22
CA THR A 70 -50.66 1.71 -27.56
C THR A 70 -49.37 1.19 -26.90
N GLY A 71 -48.31 2.00 -26.90
CA GLY A 71 -47.04 1.66 -26.28
C GLY A 71 -46.97 1.99 -24.80
N THR A 72 -45.86 1.63 -24.17
CA THR A 72 -45.57 1.95 -22.76
C THR A 72 -44.13 2.42 -22.62
N LEU A 73 -43.92 3.52 -21.92
CA LEU A 73 -42.59 3.97 -21.53
C LEU A 73 -42.14 3.24 -20.26
N VAL A 74 -40.88 2.80 -20.22
CA VAL A 74 -40.31 2.08 -19.06
C VAL A 74 -38.95 2.67 -18.67
N SER A 75 -38.76 2.95 -17.38
CA SER A 75 -37.48 3.37 -16.76
C SER A 75 -37.47 2.93 -15.30
N LEU A 76 -36.30 2.54 -14.76
CA LEU A 76 -36.10 2.04 -13.39
C LEU A 76 -36.92 0.79 -12.98
N GLY A 77 -37.79 0.28 -13.86
CA GLY A 77 -38.81 -0.75 -13.58
C GLY A 77 -40.25 -0.20 -13.56
N ALA A 78 -40.42 1.13 -13.65
CA ALA A 78 -41.70 1.81 -13.72
C ALA A 78 -42.29 1.76 -15.12
N ASN A 79 -43.62 1.85 -15.21
CA ASN A 79 -44.31 2.12 -16.46
C ASN A 79 -44.84 3.57 -16.45
N SER A 80 -44.91 4.18 -17.62
CA SER A 80 -45.75 5.35 -17.90
C SER A 80 -46.53 5.11 -19.18
N ASP A 81 -47.81 5.50 -19.15
CA ASP A 81 -48.60 5.69 -20.35
C ASP A 81 -48.03 6.84 -21.19
N ILE A 82 -48.44 6.88 -22.46
CA ILE A 82 -47.98 7.85 -23.46
C ILE A 82 -49.19 8.67 -23.92
N ASP A 83 -49.05 9.99 -23.92
CA ASP A 83 -50.08 10.90 -24.37
C ASP A 83 -50.21 10.96 -25.90
N THR A 84 -51.23 11.65 -26.40
CA THR A 84 -51.47 11.80 -27.84
C THR A 84 -50.40 12.59 -28.60
N ASN A 85 -49.45 13.22 -27.89
CA ASN A 85 -48.32 13.96 -28.44
C ASN A 85 -47.01 13.14 -28.41
N GLY A 86 -47.03 11.93 -27.85
CA GLY A 86 -45.86 11.07 -27.69
C GLY A 86 -45.03 11.41 -26.46
N ALA A 87 -45.58 12.11 -25.47
CA ALA A 87 -44.93 12.41 -24.20
C ALA A 87 -45.45 11.50 -23.07
N GLY A 88 -44.58 11.18 -22.10
CA GLY A 88 -44.98 10.50 -20.86
C GLY A 88 -43.99 10.79 -19.74
N ASN A 89 -44.29 10.35 -18.52
CA ASN A 89 -43.56 10.73 -17.33
C ASN A 89 -42.78 9.56 -16.75
N LEU A 90 -41.45 9.57 -16.87
CA LEU A 90 -40.59 8.52 -16.33
C LEU A 90 -39.91 8.98 -15.03
N PRO A 91 -39.70 8.08 -14.05
CA PRO A 91 -38.90 8.40 -12.88
C PRO A 91 -37.42 8.54 -13.27
N LEU A 92 -36.74 9.47 -12.62
CA LEU A 92 -35.31 9.73 -12.76
C LEU A 92 -34.70 9.97 -11.38
N ASN A 93 -33.54 9.38 -11.11
CA ASN A 93 -32.76 9.75 -9.93
C ASN A 93 -32.00 11.06 -10.23
N SER A 94 -32.22 12.12 -9.44
CA SER A 94 -31.60 13.44 -9.66
C SER A 94 -30.08 13.36 -9.84
N GLY A 95 -29.54 13.97 -10.91
CA GLY A 95 -28.10 13.95 -11.21
C GLY A 95 -27.53 12.62 -11.74
N THR A 96 -28.38 11.66 -12.14
CA THR A 96 -27.97 10.38 -12.76
C THR A 96 -28.25 10.34 -14.27
N ILE A 97 -27.89 9.24 -14.93
CA ILE A 97 -28.24 8.95 -16.32
C ILE A 97 -28.77 7.53 -16.43
N GLU A 98 -30.09 7.41 -16.57
CA GLU A 98 -30.81 6.13 -16.57
C GLU A 98 -31.21 5.72 -17.99
N VAL A 99 -31.60 4.46 -18.18
CA VAL A 99 -32.06 3.96 -19.49
C VAL A 99 -33.59 3.94 -19.53
N GLY A 100 -34.15 4.72 -20.44
CA GLY A 100 -35.56 4.68 -20.80
C GLY A 100 -35.79 3.79 -22.03
N TYR A 101 -36.93 3.11 -22.06
CA TYR A 101 -37.36 2.22 -23.13
C TYR A 101 -38.78 2.57 -23.60
N LEU A 102 -39.04 2.42 -24.89
CA LEU A 102 -40.38 2.41 -25.47
C LEU A 102 -40.73 0.98 -25.87
N LEU A 103 -41.78 0.44 -25.27
CA LEU A 103 -42.35 -0.87 -25.59
C LEU A 103 -43.62 -0.73 -26.42
N ASP A 104 -43.93 -1.71 -27.26
CA ASP A 104 -45.25 -1.88 -27.87
C ASP A 104 -46.22 -2.66 -26.96
N ALA A 105 -47.47 -2.85 -27.42
CA ALA A 105 -48.49 -3.61 -26.69
C ALA A 105 -48.13 -5.10 -26.45
N ASP A 106 -47.26 -5.69 -27.27
CA ASP A 106 -46.74 -7.05 -27.12
C ASP A 106 -45.44 -7.08 -26.27
N ASN A 107 -45.01 -5.93 -25.73
CA ASN A 107 -43.81 -5.66 -24.93
C ASN A 107 -42.47 -5.74 -25.70
N ASN A 108 -42.47 -5.68 -27.03
CA ASN A 108 -41.27 -5.55 -27.85
C ASN A 108 -40.65 -4.16 -27.65
N VAL A 109 -39.32 -4.09 -27.46
CA VAL A 109 -38.57 -2.84 -27.40
C VAL A 109 -38.45 -2.21 -28.79
N LEU A 110 -39.05 -1.04 -28.97
CA LEU A 110 -39.03 -0.27 -30.22
C LEU A 110 -37.88 0.76 -30.25
N LEU A 111 -37.71 1.49 -29.14
CA LEU A 111 -36.65 2.49 -28.95
C LEU A 111 -36.09 2.39 -27.52
N ALA A 112 -34.85 2.85 -27.35
CA ALA A 112 -34.21 3.02 -26.04
C ALA A 112 -33.39 4.31 -26.01
N GLY A 113 -33.02 4.80 -24.83
CA GLY A 113 -32.23 6.01 -24.72
C GLY A 113 -31.78 6.34 -23.31
N PHE A 114 -30.72 7.13 -23.23
CA PHE A 114 -30.23 7.69 -21.98
C PHE A 114 -31.05 8.92 -21.57
N ILE A 115 -31.73 8.83 -20.43
CA ILE A 115 -32.54 9.90 -19.84
C ILE A 115 -31.77 10.54 -18.68
N SER A 116 -31.76 11.87 -18.63
CA SER A 116 -31.11 12.67 -17.59
C SER A 116 -31.81 14.03 -17.42
N ASP A 117 -31.32 14.84 -16.50
CA ASP A 117 -31.80 16.22 -16.30
C ASP A 117 -31.66 17.08 -17.57
N GLU A 118 -30.65 16.80 -18.40
CA GLU A 118 -30.34 17.51 -19.64
C GLU A 118 -30.99 16.89 -20.89
N ARG A 119 -31.30 15.59 -20.87
CA ARG A 119 -31.82 14.86 -22.04
C ARG A 119 -33.05 14.02 -21.68
N LYS A 120 -34.18 14.36 -22.32
CA LYS A 120 -35.50 13.80 -22.00
C LYS A 120 -36.24 13.36 -23.26
N GLU A 121 -35.56 12.55 -24.08
CA GLU A 121 -36.10 12.05 -25.33
C GLU A 121 -35.76 10.58 -25.56
N LEU A 122 -36.65 9.86 -26.26
CA LEU A 122 -36.37 8.56 -26.88
C LEU A 122 -36.51 8.69 -28.39
N SER A 123 -35.43 8.38 -29.10
CA SER A 123 -35.34 8.52 -30.55
C SER A 123 -34.49 7.40 -31.16
N VAL A 124 -34.43 7.37 -32.49
CA VAL A 124 -33.52 6.46 -33.21
C VAL A 124 -32.05 6.76 -32.87
N GLU A 125 -31.70 8.03 -32.65
CA GLU A 125 -30.35 8.45 -32.28
C GLU A 125 -29.98 7.96 -30.88
N THR A 126 -30.87 8.15 -29.88
CA THR A 126 -30.65 7.61 -28.52
C THR A 126 -30.55 6.08 -28.54
N THR A 127 -31.30 5.41 -29.42
CA THR A 127 -31.27 3.95 -29.55
C THR A 127 -29.92 3.49 -30.13
N ALA A 128 -29.38 4.22 -31.11
CA ALA A 128 -28.05 3.94 -31.68
C ALA A 128 -26.93 4.09 -30.64
N GLU A 129 -27.04 5.05 -29.71
CA GLU A 129 -26.11 5.20 -28.58
C GLU A 129 -26.18 4.02 -27.60
N ILE A 130 -27.38 3.57 -27.23
CA ILE A 130 -27.58 2.41 -26.35
C ILE A 130 -26.98 1.16 -26.98
N ILE A 131 -27.30 0.89 -28.25
CA ILE A 131 -26.72 -0.22 -29.03
C ILE A 131 -25.19 -0.20 -28.93
N LEU A 132 -24.58 0.98 -29.13
CA LEU A 132 -23.13 1.15 -29.13
C LEU A 132 -22.51 1.03 -27.72
N TYR A 133 -23.14 1.60 -26.69
CA TYR A 133 -22.63 1.59 -25.31
C TYR A 133 -22.49 0.17 -24.77
N TYR A 134 -23.52 -0.66 -24.97
CA TYR A 134 -23.51 -2.06 -24.57
C TYR A 134 -22.55 -2.90 -25.44
N ALA A 135 -22.49 -2.67 -26.76
CA ALA A 135 -21.54 -3.35 -27.63
C ALA A 135 -20.06 -3.00 -27.37
N LEU A 136 -19.78 -1.82 -26.81
CA LEU A 136 -18.44 -1.41 -26.37
C LEU A 136 -18.09 -1.87 -24.95
N GLY A 137 -18.99 -2.53 -24.22
CA GLY A 137 -18.75 -2.99 -22.85
C GLY A 137 -18.68 -1.87 -21.81
N TYR A 138 -18.99 -0.62 -22.16
CA TYR A 138 -18.80 0.54 -21.27
C TYR A 138 -19.76 0.57 -20.08
N TYR A 139 -20.78 -0.29 -20.07
CA TYR A 139 -21.60 -0.58 -18.89
C TYR A 139 -20.81 -1.27 -17.75
N LEU A 140 -19.62 -1.82 -18.01
CA LEU A 140 -18.71 -2.36 -16.99
C LEU A 140 -17.73 -1.32 -16.42
N LEU A 141 -17.63 -0.14 -17.03
CA LEU A 141 -16.87 0.99 -16.49
C LEU A 141 -17.62 1.67 -15.33
N PRO A 142 -16.96 2.51 -14.52
CA PRO A 142 -17.61 3.29 -13.46
C PRO A 142 -18.74 4.17 -14.01
N ASP A 143 -19.74 4.51 -13.20
CA ASP A 143 -20.96 5.22 -13.67
C ASP A 143 -20.67 6.50 -14.50
N SER A 144 -19.68 7.29 -14.08
CA SER A 144 -19.17 8.47 -14.82
C SER A 144 -18.81 8.22 -16.30
N ALA A 145 -18.49 6.98 -16.68
CA ALA A 145 -18.21 6.60 -18.06
C ALA A 145 -19.41 6.79 -18.99
N LYS A 146 -20.64 6.71 -18.46
CA LYS A 146 -21.88 6.95 -19.22
C LYS A 146 -21.94 8.40 -19.72
N SER A 147 -21.65 9.37 -18.83
CA SER A 147 -21.54 10.78 -19.20
C SER A 147 -20.37 11.05 -20.16
N ALA A 148 -19.21 10.42 -19.93
CA ALA A 148 -18.05 10.56 -20.80
C ALA A 148 -18.30 10.00 -22.21
N PHE A 149 -18.97 8.84 -22.31
CA PHE A 149 -19.40 8.23 -23.57
C PHE A 149 -20.32 9.15 -24.37
N LEU A 150 -21.38 9.68 -23.73
CA LEU A 150 -22.34 10.59 -24.37
C LEU A 150 -21.65 11.86 -24.93
N LYS A 151 -20.72 12.43 -24.16
CA LYS A 151 -19.91 13.57 -24.60
C LYS A 151 -19.01 13.23 -25.79
N SER A 152 -18.42 12.03 -25.81
CA SER A 152 -17.52 11.60 -26.90
C SER A 152 -18.28 11.18 -28.17
N ILE A 153 -19.46 10.57 -28.06
CA ILE A 153 -20.23 10.10 -29.24
C ILE A 153 -20.82 11.26 -30.04
N GLY A 154 -21.29 12.31 -29.36
CA GLY A 154 -21.69 13.58 -30.01
C GLY A 154 -20.55 14.31 -30.74
N GLN A 155 -19.29 13.91 -30.53
CA GLN A 155 -18.11 14.47 -31.23
C GLN A 155 -17.60 13.56 -32.36
N ASN A 156 -18.13 12.34 -32.51
CA ASN A 156 -17.65 11.38 -33.51
C ASN A 156 -18.21 11.69 -34.91
N PRO A 157 -17.36 12.00 -35.91
CA PRO A 157 -17.83 12.40 -37.24
C PRO A 157 -18.49 11.27 -38.05
N SER A 158 -18.28 10.00 -37.68
CA SER A 158 -18.95 8.85 -38.31
C SER A 158 -20.32 8.54 -37.69
N PHE A 159 -20.58 8.96 -36.45
CA PHE A 159 -21.82 8.62 -35.75
C PHE A 159 -23.11 9.10 -36.47
N PRO A 160 -23.18 10.31 -37.04
CA PRO A 160 -24.34 10.74 -37.83
C PRO A 160 -24.63 9.92 -39.10
N ASN A 161 -23.69 9.10 -39.57
CA ASN A 161 -23.95 8.14 -40.66
C ASN A 161 -24.52 6.82 -40.10
N PHE A 162 -24.00 6.35 -38.97
CA PHE A 162 -24.56 5.19 -38.26
C PHE A 162 -26.02 5.44 -37.85
N VAL A 163 -26.35 6.60 -37.29
CA VAL A 163 -27.73 6.99 -36.95
C VAL A 163 -28.67 6.91 -38.17
N LYS A 164 -28.21 7.31 -39.37
CA LYS A 164 -29.01 7.21 -40.62
C LYS A 164 -29.21 5.76 -41.09
N GLU A 165 -28.22 4.88 -40.88
CA GLU A 165 -28.38 3.45 -41.14
C GLU A 165 -29.42 2.85 -40.19
N ILE A 166 -29.32 3.13 -38.88
CA ILE A 166 -30.31 2.72 -37.87
C ILE A 166 -31.71 3.29 -38.19
N GLN A 167 -31.82 4.55 -38.62
CA GLN A 167 -33.10 5.16 -39.04
C GLN A 167 -33.71 4.47 -40.26
N THR A 168 -32.87 4.06 -41.22
CA THR A 168 -33.32 3.30 -42.39
C THR A 168 -33.85 1.94 -41.98
N LEU A 169 -33.16 1.24 -41.05
CA LEU A 169 -33.61 -0.04 -40.51
C LEU A 169 -34.95 0.10 -39.78
N PHE A 170 -35.07 1.01 -38.81
CA PHE A 170 -36.31 1.24 -38.05
C PHE A 170 -37.50 1.60 -38.94
N THR A 171 -37.29 2.40 -39.98
CA THR A 171 -38.37 2.78 -40.92
C THR A 171 -38.80 1.59 -41.82
N SER A 172 -37.92 0.60 -42.01
CA SER A 172 -38.22 -0.63 -42.76
C SER A 172 -38.84 -1.74 -41.91
N ASP A 173 -38.42 -1.84 -40.64
CA ASP A 173 -38.92 -2.76 -39.62
C ASP A 173 -38.80 -2.07 -38.24
N PRO A 174 -39.91 -1.63 -37.62
CA PRO A 174 -39.89 -1.09 -36.26
C PRO A 174 -39.29 -2.03 -35.21
N PHE A 175 -39.35 -3.34 -35.47
CA PHE A 175 -38.82 -4.36 -34.58
C PHE A 175 -37.33 -4.64 -34.79
N PHE A 176 -36.62 -3.86 -35.64
CA PHE A 176 -35.20 -4.08 -35.92
C PHE A 176 -34.34 -4.18 -34.64
N TYR A 177 -34.69 -3.43 -33.59
CA TYR A 177 -33.98 -3.41 -32.32
C TYR A 177 -34.26 -4.68 -31.50
N SER A 178 -35.54 -4.98 -31.20
CA SER A 178 -35.93 -6.25 -30.56
C SER A 178 -35.42 -7.50 -31.30
N ASN A 179 -35.36 -7.47 -32.64
CA ASN A 179 -34.97 -8.60 -33.46
C ASN A 179 -33.45 -8.77 -33.60
N GLY A 180 -32.64 -7.71 -33.50
CA GLY A 180 -31.19 -7.75 -33.79
C GLY A 180 -30.80 -7.32 -35.21
N GLY A 181 -31.74 -6.74 -35.98
CA GLY A 181 -31.52 -6.35 -37.39
C GLY A 181 -30.44 -5.27 -37.60
N TYR A 182 -29.98 -4.62 -36.54
CA TYR A 182 -28.88 -3.64 -36.55
C TYR A 182 -27.48 -4.26 -36.51
N GLU A 183 -27.33 -5.54 -36.17
CA GLU A 183 -26.01 -6.19 -35.98
C GLU A 183 -25.00 -5.92 -37.13
N PRO A 184 -25.38 -6.00 -38.43
CA PRO A 184 -24.43 -5.71 -39.51
C PRO A 184 -23.99 -4.24 -39.57
N ALA A 185 -24.91 -3.30 -39.29
CA ALA A 185 -24.62 -1.87 -39.27
C ALA A 185 -23.72 -1.52 -38.06
N LEU A 186 -24.03 -2.08 -36.89
CA LEU A 186 -23.21 -1.94 -35.69
C LEU A 186 -21.79 -2.47 -35.93
N GLN A 187 -21.64 -3.68 -36.47
CA GLN A 187 -20.32 -4.27 -36.75
C GLN A 187 -19.54 -3.42 -37.76
N ASN A 188 -20.19 -2.86 -38.80
CA ASN A 188 -19.55 -1.93 -39.73
C ASN A 188 -19.10 -0.62 -39.05
N PHE A 189 -19.85 -0.12 -38.06
CA PHE A 189 -19.46 1.06 -37.29
C PHE A 189 -18.34 0.77 -36.29
N LEU A 190 -18.45 -0.33 -35.52
CA LEU A 190 -17.39 -0.81 -34.62
C LEU A 190 -16.08 -0.94 -35.38
N ASN A 191 -16.07 -1.63 -36.52
CA ASN A 191 -14.88 -1.76 -37.38
C ASN A 191 -14.29 -0.42 -37.88
N GLN A 192 -15.01 0.70 -37.84
CA GLN A 192 -14.46 2.03 -38.15
C GLN A 192 -13.80 2.70 -36.95
N ILE A 193 -14.30 2.46 -35.73
CA ILE A 193 -13.83 3.11 -34.50
C ILE A 193 -12.82 2.26 -33.71
N THR A 194 -12.94 0.93 -33.74
CA THR A 194 -11.99 0.01 -33.07
C THR A 194 -10.76 -0.28 -33.92
N SER A 195 -10.84 -0.12 -35.25
CA SER A 195 -9.80 -0.55 -36.19
C SER A 195 -8.95 0.60 -36.76
N LYS A 196 -8.60 1.58 -35.93
CA LYS A 196 -7.59 2.61 -36.26
C LYS A 196 -6.66 3.04 -35.11
N SER A 197 -6.79 2.45 -33.92
CA SER A 197 -5.74 2.50 -32.91
C SER A 197 -4.55 1.63 -33.34
N SER A 198 -3.34 2.10 -33.08
CA SER A 198 -2.10 1.59 -33.65
C SER A 198 -1.74 0.18 -33.18
N THR A 199 -1.06 -0.59 -34.06
CA THR A 199 -0.13 -1.66 -33.68
C THR A 199 1.10 -1.04 -32.98
N GLY A 200 0.86 -0.43 -31.82
CA GLY A 200 1.74 0.54 -31.21
C GLY A 200 1.05 1.27 -30.07
N ILE A 201 0.83 0.54 -28.98
CA ILE A 201 1.03 1.08 -27.63
C ILE A 201 2.22 0.32 -27.01
N GLU A 202 3.32 0.24 -27.76
CA GLU A 202 4.63 0.20 -27.12
C GLU A 202 4.90 1.61 -26.59
N ASN A 203 5.30 1.70 -25.32
CA ASN A 203 5.56 2.94 -24.56
C ASN A 203 4.32 3.70 -24.07
N ARG A 204 3.69 3.21 -22.98
CA ARG A 204 3.32 4.06 -21.82
C ARG A 204 2.84 3.33 -20.54
N ILE A 205 3.58 2.33 -20.10
CA ILE A 205 4.29 2.47 -18.81
C ILE A 205 5.74 2.02 -19.08
N TYR A 206 6.73 2.71 -18.52
CA TYR A 206 8.09 2.16 -18.44
C TYR A 206 8.20 1.49 -17.08
N PHE A 207 8.56 0.21 -17.09
CA PHE A 207 9.30 -0.37 -16.00
C PHE A 207 10.52 -1.03 -16.64
N ASN A 208 11.68 -0.89 -16.01
CA ASN A 208 12.87 -1.66 -16.41
C ASN A 208 12.93 -2.83 -15.43
N ASP A 209 12.76 -4.06 -15.91
CA ASP A 209 12.88 -5.32 -15.16
C ASP A 209 12.11 -5.31 -13.82
N GLU A 210 10.79 -5.51 -13.90
CA GLU A 210 9.78 -4.71 -13.20
C GLU A 210 9.47 -5.08 -11.73
N ASP A 211 9.60 -4.11 -10.80
CA ASP A 211 9.01 -4.15 -9.44
C ASP A 211 7.47 -4.26 -9.45
N THR A 212 6.83 -4.02 -10.61
CA THR A 212 5.38 -3.99 -10.79
C THR A 212 4.94 -5.07 -11.76
N LYS A 213 4.00 -5.92 -11.36
CA LYS A 213 3.35 -6.92 -12.23
C LYS A 213 1.84 -6.83 -12.07
N SER A 214 1.09 -6.96 -13.16
CA SER A 214 -0.39 -6.86 -13.15
C SER A 214 -0.98 -5.63 -12.42
N GLY A 215 -0.24 -4.53 -12.31
CA GLY A 215 -0.63 -3.31 -11.58
C GLY A 215 -0.45 -3.37 -10.04
N VAL A 216 0.18 -4.42 -9.51
CA VAL A 216 0.67 -4.51 -8.14
C VAL A 216 2.17 -4.24 -8.15
N THR A 217 2.62 -3.23 -7.39
CA THR A 217 4.04 -2.91 -7.18
C THR A 217 4.50 -3.50 -5.84
N LEU A 218 5.62 -4.21 -5.84
CA LEU A 218 6.35 -4.61 -4.63
C LEU A 218 7.47 -3.60 -4.36
N SER A 219 7.70 -3.24 -3.10
CA SER A 219 8.80 -2.34 -2.72
C SER A 219 9.34 -2.69 -1.35
N SER A 220 10.66 -2.60 -1.16
CA SER A 220 11.30 -2.71 0.17
C SER A 220 11.12 -1.44 0.99
N VAL A 221 10.83 -1.57 2.29
CA VAL A 221 10.91 -0.47 3.26
C VAL A 221 12.27 -0.49 3.95
N ASP A 222 12.70 -1.68 4.37
CA ASP A 222 14.02 -1.96 4.95
C ASP A 222 14.48 -3.40 4.61
N SER A 223 15.58 -3.86 5.19
CA SER A 223 16.14 -5.22 5.02
C SER A 223 15.22 -6.37 5.44
N THR A 224 14.11 -6.09 6.11
CA THR A 224 13.15 -7.07 6.64
C THR A 224 11.69 -6.80 6.31
N HIS A 225 11.33 -5.59 5.85
CA HIS A 225 9.95 -5.23 5.53
C HIS A 225 9.71 -4.91 4.05
N ILE A 226 8.62 -5.44 3.50
CA ILE A 226 8.10 -5.07 2.18
C ILE A 226 6.75 -4.36 2.28
N VAL A 227 6.37 -3.63 1.24
CA VAL A 227 5.02 -3.11 1.03
C VAL A 227 4.54 -3.51 -0.37
N LEU A 228 3.27 -3.88 -0.46
CA LEU A 228 2.56 -4.11 -1.72
C LEU A 228 1.64 -2.92 -2.00
N GLN A 229 1.68 -2.42 -3.23
CA GLN A 229 0.85 -1.30 -3.71
C GLN A 229 -0.03 -1.76 -4.87
N ASN A 230 -1.34 -1.87 -4.67
CA ASN A 230 -2.30 -2.18 -5.74
C ASN A 230 -2.82 -0.89 -6.38
N SER A 231 -2.46 -0.66 -7.65
CA SER A 231 -2.84 0.56 -8.40
C SER A 231 -4.14 0.44 -9.19
N LEU A 232 -4.73 -0.77 -9.26
CA LEU A 232 -5.90 -1.08 -10.07
C LEU A 232 -7.06 -1.52 -9.17
N PRO A 233 -8.33 -1.29 -9.56
CA PRO A 233 -9.49 -1.81 -8.84
C PRO A 233 -9.68 -3.34 -8.98
N ARG A 234 -8.61 -4.14 -9.00
CA ARG A 234 -8.59 -5.61 -9.12
C ARG A 234 -8.61 -6.25 -7.74
N ARG A 235 -9.42 -7.29 -7.55
CA ARG A 235 -9.32 -8.20 -6.40
C ARG A 235 -8.19 -9.19 -6.64
N SER A 236 -7.38 -9.42 -5.62
CA SER A 236 -6.27 -10.35 -5.65
C SER A 236 -5.92 -10.76 -4.23
N ASN A 237 -5.36 -11.96 -4.06
CA ASN A 237 -4.91 -12.47 -2.78
C ASN A 237 -3.40 -12.63 -2.80
N VAL A 238 -2.77 -12.32 -1.67
CA VAL A 238 -1.34 -12.50 -1.44
C VAL A 238 -1.12 -13.84 -0.75
N ILE A 239 -0.06 -14.54 -1.14
CA ILE A 239 0.47 -15.67 -0.40
C ILE A 239 1.99 -15.51 -0.33
N ILE A 240 2.56 -15.61 0.86
CA ILE A 240 4.00 -15.51 1.08
C ILE A 240 4.51 -16.87 1.56
N TYR A 241 5.57 -17.37 0.93
CA TYR A 241 6.24 -18.62 1.31
C TYR A 241 7.71 -18.37 1.61
N LYS A 242 8.27 -19.02 2.64
CA LYS A 242 9.71 -19.03 2.89
C LYS A 242 10.35 -20.16 2.09
N LYS A 243 11.17 -19.82 1.10
CA LYS A 243 11.69 -20.73 0.05
C LYS A 243 13.04 -21.34 0.44
N SER A 244 13.93 -20.54 1.01
CA SER A 244 15.26 -20.97 1.46
C SER A 244 15.80 -20.02 2.53
N TYR A 245 16.93 -20.38 3.13
CA TYR A 245 17.77 -19.43 3.87
C TYR A 245 19.25 -19.81 3.76
N SER A 246 20.13 -18.82 3.91
CA SER A 246 21.57 -19.02 4.06
C SER A 246 22.00 -18.69 5.49
N ASP A 247 22.92 -19.46 6.05
CA ASP A 247 23.49 -19.16 7.36
C ASP A 247 24.62 -18.10 7.28
N ARG A 248 25.21 -17.72 8.43
CA ARG A 248 26.33 -16.75 8.48
C ARG A 248 27.65 -17.27 7.90
N ASN A 249 27.74 -18.56 7.54
CA ASN A 249 28.88 -19.14 6.83
C ASN A 249 28.69 -19.09 5.30
N GLY A 250 27.47 -18.76 4.83
CA GLY A 250 27.08 -18.79 3.42
C GLY A 250 26.58 -20.16 2.95
N ASP A 251 26.30 -21.10 3.87
CA ASP A 251 25.73 -22.40 3.52
C ASP A 251 24.22 -22.21 3.25
N LEU A 252 23.78 -22.55 2.03
CA LEU A 252 22.38 -22.46 1.58
C LEU A 252 21.56 -23.69 2.02
N PHE A 253 20.39 -23.44 2.59
CA PHE A 253 19.40 -24.43 2.99
C PHE A 253 18.08 -24.18 2.22
N GLU A 254 17.84 -24.97 1.17
CA GLU A 254 16.55 -25.01 0.48
C GLU A 254 15.50 -25.70 1.35
N ILE A 255 14.27 -25.17 1.38
CA ILE A 255 13.15 -25.78 2.11
C ILE A 255 12.39 -26.71 1.15
N PRO A 256 12.41 -28.05 1.36
CA PRO A 256 11.74 -28.98 0.44
C PRO A 256 10.23 -28.81 0.49
N ASN A 257 9.58 -28.68 -0.68
CA ASN A 257 8.14 -28.40 -0.80
C ASN A 257 7.73 -27.13 -0.02
N TYR A 258 8.50 -26.05 -0.11
CA TYR A 258 8.28 -24.80 0.63
C TYR A 258 6.84 -24.24 0.53
N THR A 259 6.17 -24.43 -0.60
CA THR A 259 4.76 -24.05 -0.82
C THR A 259 3.75 -24.82 0.04
N SER A 260 4.16 -25.88 0.75
CA SER A 260 3.30 -26.61 1.70
C SER A 260 3.15 -25.94 3.08
N SER A 261 3.84 -24.82 3.31
CA SER A 261 3.77 -24.05 4.56
C SER A 261 3.75 -22.56 4.26
N THR A 262 2.56 -22.02 3.97
CA THR A 262 2.30 -20.58 3.89
C THR A 262 2.82 -19.86 5.14
N PHE A 263 3.62 -18.81 4.93
CA PHE A 263 4.01 -17.88 5.98
C PHE A 263 2.88 -16.90 6.30
N GLU A 264 2.31 -16.28 5.27
CA GLU A 264 1.19 -15.34 5.39
C GLU A 264 0.27 -15.42 4.16
N SER A 265 -1.03 -15.17 4.33
CA SER A 265 -1.97 -15.02 3.21
C SER A 265 -3.15 -14.13 3.60
N PHE A 266 -3.55 -13.24 2.69
CA PHE A 266 -4.62 -12.24 2.89
C PHE A 266 -5.21 -11.76 1.55
N GLU A 267 -6.42 -11.19 1.57
CA GLU A 267 -6.96 -10.43 0.43
C GLU A 267 -6.20 -9.09 0.33
N LEU A 268 -5.58 -8.80 -0.81
CA LEU A 268 -4.97 -7.49 -1.09
C LEU A 268 -6.08 -6.51 -1.48
N GLU A 269 -6.16 -5.39 -0.74
CA GLU A 269 -7.16 -4.36 -1.01
C GLU A 269 -7.01 -3.82 -2.45
N ALA A 270 -8.16 -3.62 -3.10
CA ALA A 270 -8.22 -3.14 -4.47
C ALA A 270 -7.90 -1.64 -4.55
N GLY A 271 -7.16 -1.22 -5.58
CA GLY A 271 -6.98 0.20 -5.91
C GLY A 271 -8.31 0.92 -6.16
N LYS A 272 -8.33 2.23 -5.98
CA LYS A 272 -9.55 3.04 -6.11
C LYS A 272 -9.93 3.27 -7.57
N THR A 273 -11.22 3.45 -7.77
CA THR A 273 -11.81 3.77 -9.07
C THR A 273 -11.82 5.28 -9.31
N ASN A 274 -11.23 5.72 -10.43
CA ASN A 274 -11.26 7.12 -10.85
C ASN A 274 -12.56 7.50 -11.57
N LYS A 275 -12.92 8.80 -11.51
CA LYS A 275 -14.00 9.39 -12.28
C LYS A 275 -13.55 9.62 -13.72
N ILE A 276 -14.23 9.01 -14.68
CA ILE A 276 -13.93 9.14 -16.10
C ILE A 276 -14.61 10.41 -16.64
N GLU A 277 -13.81 11.45 -16.95
CA GLU A 277 -14.32 12.72 -17.50
C GLU A 277 -14.18 12.83 -19.04
N THR A 278 -13.34 11.99 -19.63
CA THR A 278 -13.08 11.89 -21.06
C THR A 278 -12.79 10.44 -21.43
N LEU A 279 -13.37 9.97 -22.53
CA LEU A 279 -13.22 8.61 -23.03
C LEU A 279 -12.97 8.65 -24.54
N GLU A 280 -11.99 7.90 -25.03
CA GLU A 280 -11.74 7.71 -26.46
C GLU A 280 -12.56 6.51 -26.96
N LEU A 281 -13.48 6.76 -27.90
CA LEU A 281 -14.40 5.75 -28.41
C LEU A 281 -13.66 4.66 -29.20
N GLY A 282 -13.95 3.41 -28.87
CA GLY A 282 -13.34 2.25 -29.51
C GLY A 282 -12.14 1.69 -28.73
N ASN A 283 -11.60 2.41 -27.75
CA ASN A 283 -10.69 1.84 -26.77
C ASN A 283 -11.43 0.81 -25.91
N SER A 284 -10.73 -0.25 -25.50
CA SER A 284 -11.29 -1.28 -24.62
C SER A 284 -11.45 -0.77 -23.20
N VAL A 285 -12.38 -1.39 -22.47
CA VAL A 285 -12.61 -1.14 -21.03
C VAL A 285 -11.32 -1.31 -20.23
N GLN A 286 -10.53 -2.33 -20.57
CA GLN A 286 -9.20 -2.59 -20.03
C GLN A 286 -8.23 -1.42 -20.29
N GLN A 287 -8.14 -0.91 -21.53
CA GLN A 287 -7.27 0.23 -21.87
C GLN A 287 -7.70 1.50 -21.12
N ILE A 288 -8.99 1.72 -20.99
CA ILE A 288 -9.56 2.86 -20.26
C ILE A 288 -9.21 2.75 -18.77
N ASN A 289 -9.42 1.59 -18.14
CA ASN A 289 -9.05 1.37 -16.73
C ASN A 289 -7.54 1.51 -16.49
N ALA A 290 -6.68 1.02 -17.38
CA ALA A 290 -5.24 1.21 -17.30
C ALA A 290 -4.83 2.70 -17.43
N GLN A 291 -5.48 3.47 -18.33
CA GLN A 291 -5.27 4.92 -18.45
C GLN A 291 -5.75 5.70 -17.22
N GLN A 292 -6.66 5.13 -16.43
CA GLN A 292 -7.16 5.72 -15.18
C GLN A 292 -6.35 5.30 -13.94
N ALA A 293 -5.38 4.40 -14.04
CA ALA A 293 -4.53 4.03 -12.90
C ALA A 293 -3.63 5.21 -12.48
N SER A 294 -3.57 5.54 -11.20
CA SER A 294 -2.66 6.55 -10.66
C SER A 294 -2.19 6.22 -9.25
N ILE A 295 -1.01 6.72 -8.87
CA ILE A 295 -0.40 6.49 -7.54
C ILE A 295 -1.34 6.99 -6.42
N ASP A 296 -2.00 8.14 -6.61
CA ASP A 296 -2.94 8.72 -5.62
C ASP A 296 -4.17 7.84 -5.34
N ASN A 297 -4.49 6.91 -6.24
CA ASN A 297 -5.59 5.95 -6.11
C ASN A 297 -5.12 4.55 -5.74
N SER A 298 -3.82 4.32 -5.64
CA SER A 298 -3.29 3.05 -5.18
C SER A 298 -3.58 2.84 -3.68
N ILE A 299 -3.81 1.59 -3.30
CA ILE A 299 -3.81 1.18 -1.89
C ILE A 299 -2.47 0.51 -1.59
N LYS A 300 -1.88 0.84 -0.44
CA LYS A 300 -0.68 0.19 0.09
C LYS A 300 -1.05 -0.67 1.29
N THR A 301 -0.40 -1.81 1.44
CA THR A 301 -0.38 -2.55 2.70
C THR A 301 0.37 -1.76 3.78
N ASP A 302 0.12 -2.08 5.04
CA ASP A 302 1.11 -1.82 6.09
C ASP A 302 2.42 -2.59 5.77
N PRO A 303 3.58 -2.20 6.34
CA PRO A 303 4.83 -2.92 6.16
C PRO A 303 4.75 -4.37 6.65
N ILE A 304 5.00 -5.32 5.75
CA ILE A 304 4.94 -6.76 5.98
C ILE A 304 6.33 -7.23 6.40
N LEU A 305 6.47 -7.74 7.63
CA LEU A 305 7.72 -8.30 8.14
C LEU A 305 7.98 -9.69 7.55
N LEU A 306 9.10 -9.83 6.86
CA LEU A 306 9.69 -11.10 6.43
C LEU A 306 10.78 -11.51 7.44
N PRO A 307 10.53 -12.45 8.38
CA PRO A 307 11.43 -12.68 9.49
C PRO A 307 12.64 -13.57 9.14
N VAL A 308 13.84 -13.04 9.38
CA VAL A 308 15.07 -13.84 9.51
C VAL A 308 15.22 -14.28 10.97
N ASN A 309 15.63 -15.53 11.20
CA ASN A 309 15.99 -16.01 12.53
C ASN A 309 17.48 -15.72 12.83
N PRO A 310 17.82 -14.68 13.60
CA PRO A 310 19.20 -14.20 13.75
C PRO A 310 20.14 -15.22 14.43
N ALA A 311 19.58 -16.27 15.05
CA ALA A 311 20.34 -17.34 15.69
C ALA A 311 20.84 -18.43 14.72
N SER A 312 20.27 -18.53 13.51
CA SER A 312 20.61 -19.60 12.55
C SER A 312 20.61 -19.18 11.07
N GLU A 313 20.03 -18.03 10.76
CA GLU A 313 19.84 -17.52 9.40
C GLU A 313 20.51 -16.15 9.30
N PHE A 314 21.04 -15.84 8.12
CA PHE A 314 21.60 -14.54 7.77
C PHE A 314 20.81 -13.86 6.65
N VAL A 315 20.44 -14.65 5.63
CA VAL A 315 19.54 -14.24 4.56
C VAL A 315 18.43 -15.28 4.47
N ALA A 316 17.18 -14.84 4.33
CA ALA A 316 16.03 -15.67 4.04
C ALA A 316 15.42 -15.26 2.68
N GLU A 317 15.16 -16.24 1.81
CA GLU A 317 14.48 -16.01 0.54
C GLU A 317 13.01 -16.37 0.66
N TYR A 318 12.15 -15.47 0.19
CA TYR A 318 10.71 -15.56 0.21
C TYR A 318 10.15 -15.48 -1.21
N GLU A 319 9.18 -16.32 -1.53
CA GLU A 319 8.35 -16.15 -2.72
C GLU A 319 7.08 -15.39 -2.30
N VAL A 320 6.86 -14.21 -2.86
CA VAL A 320 5.63 -13.42 -2.71
C VAL A 320 4.77 -13.65 -3.94
N VAL A 321 3.64 -14.34 -3.77
CA VAL A 321 2.71 -14.72 -4.82
C VAL A 321 1.47 -13.85 -4.78
N ILE A 322 1.03 -13.36 -5.93
CA ILE A 322 -0.25 -12.68 -6.14
C ILE A 322 -1.14 -13.56 -7.02
N ILE A 323 -2.24 -14.03 -6.45
CA ILE A 323 -3.32 -14.71 -7.17
C ILE A 323 -4.41 -13.70 -7.49
N GLY A 324 -4.93 -13.68 -8.72
CA GLY A 324 -6.02 -12.79 -9.08
C GLY A 324 -6.83 -13.27 -10.28
N SER A 325 -7.95 -12.62 -10.57
CA SER A 325 -8.65 -12.86 -11.83
C SER A 325 -7.84 -12.27 -12.99
N GLY A 326 -7.55 -13.10 -13.99
CA GLY A 326 -6.61 -12.83 -15.07
C GLY A 326 -6.35 -14.05 -15.94
N GLN A 327 -5.55 -13.86 -16.99
CA GLN A 327 -5.19 -14.93 -17.94
C GLN A 327 -4.09 -15.84 -17.35
N ALA A 328 -3.97 -17.06 -17.86
CA ALA A 328 -2.90 -17.97 -17.45
C ALA A 328 -1.50 -17.40 -17.78
N ASN A 329 -0.62 -17.32 -16.79
CA ASN A 329 0.80 -17.03 -17.01
C ASN A 329 1.52 -18.30 -17.50
N SER A 330 2.21 -18.24 -18.64
CA SER A 330 2.95 -19.39 -19.19
C SER A 330 4.34 -19.58 -18.58
N ASP A 331 4.86 -18.55 -17.91
CA ASP A 331 6.29 -18.42 -17.62
C ASP A 331 6.62 -18.67 -16.14
N GLU A 332 5.61 -18.85 -15.29
CA GLU A 332 5.74 -19.10 -13.85
C GLU A 332 5.38 -20.56 -13.47
N ARG A 333 5.56 -20.92 -12.20
CA ARG A 333 5.24 -22.28 -11.73
C ARG A 333 3.74 -22.55 -11.74
N ASN A 334 3.36 -23.82 -11.85
CA ASN A 334 1.97 -24.22 -11.64
C ASN A 334 1.50 -23.81 -10.23
N MET A 335 0.24 -23.37 -10.14
CA MET A 335 -0.47 -23.22 -8.87
C MET A 335 -0.50 -24.54 -8.10
N THR A 336 -0.38 -24.44 -6.79
CA THR A 336 -0.79 -25.47 -5.82
C THR A 336 -2.32 -25.58 -5.77
N GLU A 337 -2.83 -26.64 -5.16
CA GLU A 337 -4.27 -26.83 -4.95
C GLU A 337 -4.90 -25.66 -4.17
N ASP A 338 -4.21 -25.14 -3.15
CA ASP A 338 -4.70 -24.03 -2.32
C ASP A 338 -4.71 -22.71 -3.11
N GLU A 339 -3.69 -22.44 -3.92
CA GLU A 339 -3.65 -21.30 -4.86
C GLU A 339 -4.76 -21.39 -5.92
N HIS A 340 -5.02 -22.59 -6.45
CA HIS A 340 -6.09 -22.83 -7.42
C HIS A 340 -7.48 -22.64 -6.81
N ASN A 341 -7.69 -23.06 -5.56
CA ASN A 341 -8.93 -22.81 -4.82
C ASN A 341 -9.13 -21.31 -4.56
N ILE A 342 -8.06 -20.59 -4.21
CA ILE A 342 -8.08 -19.13 -4.07
C ILE A 342 -8.45 -18.47 -5.41
N TYR A 343 -7.80 -18.85 -6.51
CA TYR A 343 -8.10 -18.37 -7.86
C TYR A 343 -9.57 -18.60 -8.25
N THR A 344 -10.09 -19.81 -7.99
CA THR A 344 -11.49 -20.22 -8.22
C THR A 344 -12.48 -19.29 -7.51
N GLU A 345 -12.28 -19.04 -6.21
CA GLU A 345 -13.17 -18.17 -5.43
C GLU A 345 -13.00 -16.68 -5.80
N THR A 346 -11.77 -16.23 -6.12
CA THR A 346 -11.51 -14.89 -6.66
C THR A 346 -12.25 -14.68 -7.98
N ASN A 347 -12.28 -15.65 -8.89
CA ASN A 347 -13.01 -15.58 -10.15
C ASN A 347 -14.53 -15.52 -9.94
N LYS A 348 -15.11 -16.33 -9.05
CA LYS A 348 -16.53 -16.23 -8.68
C LYS A 348 -16.90 -14.84 -8.14
N LYS A 349 -16.12 -14.32 -7.17
CA LYS A 349 -16.32 -12.98 -6.58
C LYS A 349 -16.18 -11.88 -7.62
N THR A 350 -15.19 -11.99 -8.51
CA THR A 350 -14.97 -11.06 -9.63
C THR A 350 -16.15 -11.10 -10.60
N TYR A 351 -16.54 -12.26 -11.12
CA TYR A 351 -17.68 -12.39 -12.03
C TYR A 351 -18.96 -11.77 -11.46
N VAL A 352 -19.34 -12.12 -10.23
CA VAL A 352 -20.59 -11.64 -9.64
C VAL A 352 -20.57 -10.12 -9.43
N ILE A 353 -19.53 -9.58 -8.79
CA ILE A 353 -19.49 -8.17 -8.37
C ILE A 353 -19.07 -7.23 -9.50
N ASP A 354 -18.25 -7.68 -10.46
CA ASP A 354 -17.62 -6.83 -11.48
C ASP A 354 -18.22 -6.98 -12.87
N TYR A 355 -18.89 -8.10 -13.16
CA TYR A 355 -19.52 -8.36 -14.45
C TYR A 355 -21.04 -8.45 -14.31
N PHE A 356 -21.54 -9.46 -13.60
CA PHE A 356 -22.95 -9.78 -13.58
C PHE A 356 -23.80 -8.67 -12.93
N LEU A 357 -23.48 -8.23 -11.71
CA LEU A 357 -24.25 -7.19 -11.04
C LEU A 357 -24.15 -5.82 -11.74
N PRO A 358 -22.99 -5.33 -12.21
CA PRO A 358 -22.92 -4.13 -13.05
C PRO A 358 -23.76 -4.23 -14.32
N THR A 359 -23.79 -5.39 -14.99
CA THR A 359 -24.66 -5.62 -16.17
C THR A 359 -26.13 -5.49 -15.80
N LEU A 360 -26.58 -6.30 -14.83
CA LEU A 360 -27.98 -6.39 -14.42
C LEU A 360 -28.51 -5.05 -13.91
N LEU A 361 -27.71 -4.38 -13.06
CA LEU A 361 -28.11 -3.12 -12.46
C LEU A 361 -28.05 -1.96 -13.46
N ASP A 362 -27.12 -1.92 -14.42
CA ASP A 362 -27.09 -0.86 -15.44
C ASP A 362 -28.30 -0.93 -16.37
N ILE A 363 -28.68 -2.13 -16.80
CA ILE A 363 -29.89 -2.37 -17.62
C ILE A 363 -31.16 -1.92 -16.90
N SER A 364 -31.19 -2.07 -15.57
CA SER A 364 -32.31 -1.62 -14.72
C SER A 364 -32.24 -0.15 -14.30
N GLY A 365 -31.16 0.58 -14.59
CA GLY A 365 -30.94 1.97 -14.11
C GLY A 365 -30.62 2.08 -12.61
N ASN A 366 -29.93 1.11 -12.03
CA ASN A 366 -29.61 1.08 -10.59
C ASN A 366 -28.13 0.79 -10.29
N LYS A 367 -27.26 0.86 -11.31
CA LYS A 367 -25.81 0.62 -11.18
C LYS A 367 -25.11 1.62 -10.26
N SER A 368 -25.60 2.86 -10.18
CA SER A 368 -25.10 3.91 -9.28
C SER A 368 -25.18 3.54 -7.79
N LEU A 369 -25.96 2.52 -7.44
CA LEU A 369 -26.11 2.00 -6.08
C LEU A 369 -25.06 0.95 -5.72
N LEU A 370 -24.31 0.42 -6.69
CA LEU A 370 -23.25 -0.53 -6.39
C LEU A 370 -22.20 0.13 -5.47
N PRO A 371 -21.78 -0.58 -4.41
CA PRO A 371 -20.80 -0.02 -3.50
C PRO A 371 -19.44 0.10 -4.19
N PRO A 372 -18.56 1.01 -3.71
CA PRO A 372 -17.18 1.05 -4.16
C PRO A 372 -16.42 -0.23 -3.77
N PHE A 373 -15.31 -0.47 -4.47
CA PHE A 373 -14.39 -1.59 -4.18
C PHE A 373 -13.98 -1.65 -2.72
N GLY A 374 -13.88 -2.87 -2.19
CA GLY A 374 -13.50 -3.13 -0.79
C GLY A 374 -14.63 -2.86 0.21
N SER A 375 -15.84 -2.56 -0.24
CA SER A 375 -16.99 -2.38 0.64
C SER A 375 -17.35 -3.68 1.38
N ASN A 376 -17.70 -3.54 2.66
CA ASN A 376 -18.27 -4.62 3.47
C ASN A 376 -19.57 -5.22 2.90
N LYS A 377 -20.25 -4.56 1.95
CA LYS A 377 -21.41 -5.09 1.25
C LYS A 377 -21.07 -6.12 0.16
N GLU A 378 -19.83 -6.18 -0.34
CA GLU A 378 -19.47 -7.09 -1.46
C GLU A 378 -19.79 -8.55 -1.15
N ASN A 379 -19.43 -9.05 0.03
CA ASN A 379 -19.67 -10.44 0.41
C ASN A 379 -21.18 -10.75 0.56
N ALA A 380 -22.00 -9.78 0.95
CA ALA A 380 -23.45 -9.94 0.99
C ALA A 380 -24.03 -10.02 -0.43
N LEU A 381 -23.57 -9.15 -1.34
CA LEU A 381 -23.97 -9.15 -2.76
C LEU A 381 -23.54 -10.42 -3.48
N LEU A 382 -22.35 -10.96 -3.16
CA LEU A 382 -21.90 -12.26 -3.65
C LEU A 382 -22.87 -13.37 -3.23
N ASN A 383 -23.20 -13.42 -1.93
CA ASN A 383 -24.10 -14.43 -1.38
C ASN A 383 -25.55 -14.35 -1.89
N ALA A 384 -25.99 -13.21 -2.43
CA ALA A 384 -27.31 -13.05 -3.06
C ALA A 384 -27.39 -13.61 -4.50
N VAL A 385 -26.24 -13.82 -5.15
CA VAL A 385 -26.18 -14.32 -6.55
C VAL A 385 -25.59 -15.72 -6.62
N LEU A 386 -24.54 -16.00 -5.85
CA LEU A 386 -23.78 -17.25 -5.92
C LEU A 386 -24.65 -18.52 -5.78
N PRO A 387 -25.63 -18.61 -4.85
CA PRO A 387 -26.49 -19.79 -4.73
C PRO A 387 -27.41 -20.03 -5.94
N VAL A 388 -27.66 -19.02 -6.77
CA VAL A 388 -28.34 -19.17 -8.06
C VAL A 388 -27.33 -19.55 -9.14
N LEU A 389 -26.17 -18.88 -9.18
CA LEU A 389 -25.09 -19.16 -10.13
C LEU A 389 -24.63 -20.63 -10.08
N GLU A 390 -24.48 -21.20 -8.87
CA GLU A 390 -24.05 -22.58 -8.65
C GLU A 390 -25.09 -23.64 -9.11
N GLN A 391 -26.31 -23.23 -9.47
CA GLN A 391 -27.31 -24.12 -10.08
C GLN A 391 -27.08 -24.33 -11.59
N TYR A 392 -26.14 -23.59 -12.20
CA TYR A 392 -25.80 -23.65 -13.62
C TYR A 392 -24.32 -24.07 -13.77
N PRO A 393 -24.00 -25.39 -13.76
CA PRO A 393 -22.61 -25.86 -13.80
C PRO A 393 -21.83 -25.37 -15.01
N GLU A 394 -22.45 -25.27 -16.19
CA GLU A 394 -21.81 -24.71 -17.39
C GLU A 394 -21.41 -23.23 -17.21
N VAL A 395 -22.11 -22.45 -16.39
CA VAL A 395 -21.72 -21.07 -16.09
C VAL A 395 -20.54 -21.06 -15.11
N ILE A 396 -20.54 -21.95 -14.12
CA ILE A 396 -19.44 -22.05 -13.15
C ILE A 396 -18.13 -22.48 -13.84
N GLU A 397 -18.17 -23.39 -14.81
CA GLU A 397 -17.01 -23.81 -15.61
C GLU A 397 -16.36 -22.59 -16.30
N GLU A 398 -17.13 -21.84 -17.10
CA GLU A 398 -16.66 -20.62 -17.78
C GLU A 398 -16.21 -19.51 -16.79
N VAL A 399 -16.84 -19.40 -15.61
CA VAL A 399 -16.40 -18.46 -14.56
C VAL A 399 -15.04 -18.84 -13.99
N VAL A 400 -14.80 -20.12 -13.69
CA VAL A 400 -13.53 -20.59 -13.12
C VAL A 400 -12.40 -20.48 -14.14
N ASP A 401 -12.70 -20.75 -15.41
CA ASP A 401 -11.74 -20.61 -16.52
C ASP A 401 -11.52 -19.14 -16.96
N ASN A 402 -12.12 -18.16 -16.25
CA ASN A 402 -11.99 -16.70 -16.51
C ASN A 402 -12.61 -16.26 -17.86
N GLU A 403 -13.49 -17.07 -18.44
CA GLU A 403 -14.27 -16.81 -19.66
C GLU A 403 -15.59 -16.09 -19.35
N PHE A 404 -15.50 -14.97 -18.62
CA PHE A 404 -16.66 -14.23 -18.11
C PHE A 404 -17.64 -13.74 -19.19
N LYS A 405 -17.20 -13.60 -20.46
CA LYS A 405 -18.12 -13.31 -21.58
C LYS A 405 -19.06 -14.49 -21.79
N GLU A 406 -18.54 -15.71 -21.84
CA GLU A 406 -19.34 -16.90 -22.15
C GLU A 406 -20.21 -17.27 -20.96
N ALA A 407 -19.69 -17.17 -19.74
CA ALA A 407 -20.49 -17.21 -18.51
C ALA A 407 -21.69 -16.23 -18.56
N THR A 408 -21.48 -14.98 -19.00
CA THR A 408 -22.56 -13.99 -19.18
C THR A 408 -23.51 -14.38 -20.31
N ASN A 409 -22.98 -14.86 -21.45
CA ASN A 409 -23.74 -15.29 -22.61
C ASN A 409 -24.67 -16.47 -22.32
N ILE A 410 -24.31 -17.34 -21.37
CA ILE A 410 -25.10 -18.48 -20.90
C ILE A 410 -26.06 -18.05 -19.78
N PHE A 411 -25.58 -17.33 -18.78
CA PHE A 411 -26.34 -17.05 -17.56
C PHE A 411 -27.46 -16.03 -17.77
N LEU A 412 -27.24 -14.95 -18.53
CA LEU A 412 -28.31 -13.97 -18.79
C LEU A 412 -29.52 -14.63 -19.49
N PRO A 413 -29.37 -15.41 -20.59
CA PRO A 413 -30.48 -16.15 -21.18
C PRO A 413 -31.14 -17.17 -20.25
N ALA A 414 -30.40 -17.82 -19.34
CA ALA A 414 -31.01 -18.74 -18.39
C ALA A 414 -32.05 -18.04 -17.49
N LEU A 415 -31.73 -16.83 -17.04
CA LEU A 415 -32.58 -16.01 -16.16
C LEU A 415 -33.85 -15.48 -16.87
N TYR A 416 -33.85 -15.30 -18.19
CA TYR A 416 -35.03 -14.83 -18.94
C TYR A 416 -35.75 -15.90 -19.79
N GLY A 417 -35.07 -16.98 -20.19
CA GLY A 417 -35.56 -17.93 -21.21
C GLY A 417 -36.62 -18.94 -20.76
N ASP A 418 -36.55 -19.46 -19.53
CA ASP A 418 -37.54 -20.44 -19.03
C ASP A 418 -38.64 -19.77 -18.18
N VAL A 419 -39.87 -20.29 -18.29
CA VAL A 419 -41.04 -19.86 -17.53
C VAL A 419 -41.00 -20.37 -16.08
N ARG A 420 -40.16 -21.37 -15.77
CA ARG A 420 -39.93 -21.83 -14.38
C ARG A 420 -38.81 -21.10 -13.64
N LEU A 421 -37.85 -20.53 -14.37
CA LEU A 421 -36.65 -19.87 -13.83
C LEU A 421 -36.85 -18.36 -13.58
N SER A 422 -38.07 -17.85 -13.81
CA SER A 422 -38.47 -16.47 -13.46
C SER A 422 -38.23 -16.10 -12.00
N ASN A 423 -38.30 -17.10 -11.11
CA ASN A 423 -38.13 -16.90 -9.68
C ASN A 423 -36.66 -16.60 -9.32
N ASP A 424 -35.70 -17.14 -10.06
CA ASP A 424 -34.27 -16.96 -9.75
C ASP A 424 -33.84 -15.51 -9.97
N LEU A 425 -34.20 -14.93 -11.12
CA LEU A 425 -33.99 -13.51 -11.40
C LEU A 425 -34.72 -12.61 -10.38
N ARG A 426 -35.95 -12.98 -10.02
CA ARG A 426 -36.72 -12.24 -9.00
C ARG A 426 -36.04 -12.30 -7.63
N ASN A 427 -35.58 -13.46 -7.19
CA ASN A 427 -34.89 -13.65 -5.91
C ASN A 427 -33.59 -12.86 -5.88
N ILE A 428 -32.76 -12.94 -6.93
CA ILE A 428 -31.54 -12.14 -7.08
C ILE A 428 -31.85 -10.65 -6.92
N LEU A 429 -32.82 -10.13 -7.68
CA LEU A 429 -33.18 -8.70 -7.61
C LEU A 429 -33.65 -8.31 -6.21
N GLN A 430 -34.54 -9.09 -5.59
CA GLN A 430 -35.03 -8.83 -4.23
C GLN A 430 -33.89 -8.82 -3.20
N GLU A 431 -33.01 -9.82 -3.19
CA GLU A 431 -31.90 -9.91 -2.23
C GLU A 431 -30.86 -8.80 -2.45
N VAL A 432 -30.45 -8.55 -3.70
CA VAL A 432 -29.53 -7.47 -4.07
C VAL A 432 -30.09 -6.11 -3.64
N TYR A 433 -31.36 -5.81 -3.97
CA TYR A 433 -31.96 -4.52 -3.58
C TYR A 433 -32.13 -4.35 -2.08
N ASN A 434 -32.43 -5.42 -1.32
CA ASN A 434 -32.46 -5.38 0.14
C ASN A 434 -31.06 -5.04 0.73
N ILE A 435 -29.99 -5.60 0.16
CA ILE A 435 -28.61 -5.31 0.58
C ILE A 435 -28.19 -3.88 0.21
N LEU A 436 -28.51 -3.42 -1.01
CA LEU A 436 -28.16 -2.08 -1.48
C LEU A 436 -28.92 -0.98 -0.71
N SER A 437 -30.23 -1.14 -0.52
CA SER A 437 -31.08 -0.19 0.24
C SER A 437 -30.83 -0.17 1.76
N GLY A 438 -30.09 -1.14 2.31
CA GLY A 438 -29.70 -1.15 3.71
C GLY A 438 -30.86 -1.27 4.69
N ASN A 439 -31.95 -1.95 4.29
CA ASN A 439 -33.22 -2.05 5.02
C ASN A 439 -34.01 -0.73 5.18
N GLY A 440 -33.82 0.25 4.28
CA GLY A 440 -34.76 1.38 4.11
C GLY A 440 -34.16 2.80 4.23
N ASP A 441 -32.89 2.94 4.59
CA ASP A 441 -32.24 4.24 4.85
C ASP A 441 -31.62 4.93 3.60
N PHE A 442 -32.12 4.63 2.38
CA PHE A 442 -31.57 5.18 1.13
C PHE A 442 -32.59 5.96 0.28
N PRO A 443 -32.19 7.00 -0.50
CA PRO A 443 -33.14 7.94 -1.12
C PRO A 443 -33.98 7.39 -2.27
N ASN A 444 -33.60 6.27 -2.88
CA ASN A 444 -34.36 5.68 -3.98
C ASN A 444 -35.50 4.81 -3.41
N THR A 445 -36.69 5.40 -3.32
CA THR A 445 -37.91 4.74 -2.84
C THR A 445 -38.58 3.86 -3.88
N PHE A 446 -38.24 4.00 -5.17
CA PHE A 446 -38.73 3.13 -6.24
C PHE A 446 -38.35 1.66 -5.99
N ILE A 447 -37.15 1.43 -5.44
CA ILE A 447 -36.60 0.10 -5.12
C ILE A 447 -37.31 -0.58 -3.95
N GLN A 448 -38.00 0.17 -3.09
CA GLN A 448 -38.67 -0.39 -1.92
C GLN A 448 -39.96 -1.13 -2.29
N ASP A 449 -40.53 -0.82 -3.46
CA ASP A 449 -41.77 -1.41 -3.93
C ASP A 449 -41.55 -2.80 -4.57
N HIS A 450 -41.95 -3.82 -3.83
CA HIS A 450 -41.91 -5.20 -4.30
C HIS A 450 -42.90 -5.46 -5.45
N GLU A 451 -43.97 -4.67 -5.59
CA GLU A 451 -44.97 -4.80 -6.66
C GLU A 451 -44.37 -4.44 -8.04
N LEU A 452 -43.43 -3.50 -8.09
CA LEU A 452 -42.71 -3.14 -9.31
C LEU A 452 -41.73 -4.24 -9.76
N ILE A 453 -41.13 -4.97 -8.82
CA ILE A 453 -40.34 -6.17 -9.11
C ILE A 453 -41.25 -7.33 -9.57
N GLU A 454 -42.41 -7.51 -8.93
CA GLU A 454 -43.38 -8.58 -9.27
C GLU A 454 -44.04 -8.37 -10.64
N THR A 455 -44.46 -7.15 -10.97
CA THR A 455 -45.18 -6.82 -12.20
C THR A 455 -44.26 -6.41 -13.36
N GLY A 456 -43.05 -5.92 -13.06
CA GLY A 456 -42.03 -5.52 -14.04
C GLY A 456 -41.26 -6.69 -14.65
N HIS A 457 -41.13 -7.81 -13.93
CA HIS A 457 -40.26 -8.94 -14.31
C HIS A 457 -40.41 -9.43 -15.76
N GLN A 458 -41.63 -9.55 -16.30
CA GLN A 458 -41.83 -9.98 -17.70
C GLN A 458 -41.30 -8.97 -18.73
N ARG A 459 -41.36 -7.67 -18.41
CA ARG A 459 -40.76 -6.59 -19.23
C ARG A 459 -39.24 -6.57 -19.06
N THR A 460 -38.75 -6.74 -17.83
CA THR A 460 -37.31 -6.91 -17.54
C THR A 460 -36.71 -8.06 -18.33
N LYS A 461 -37.40 -9.20 -18.48
CA LYS A 461 -36.96 -10.32 -19.33
C LYS A 461 -36.74 -9.91 -20.79
N ILE A 462 -37.66 -9.13 -21.38
CA ILE A 462 -37.58 -8.71 -22.79
C ILE A 462 -36.53 -7.61 -22.99
N ILE A 463 -36.40 -6.69 -22.03
CA ILE A 463 -35.35 -5.69 -22.01
C ILE A 463 -33.97 -6.37 -21.90
N LEU A 464 -33.79 -7.30 -20.95
CA LEU A 464 -32.57 -8.11 -20.83
C LEU A 464 -32.25 -8.86 -22.13
N ALA A 465 -33.23 -9.53 -22.74
CA ALA A 465 -33.04 -10.22 -24.02
C ALA A 465 -32.66 -9.28 -25.18
N THR A 466 -33.07 -8.01 -25.13
CA THR A 466 -32.72 -6.99 -26.13
C THR A 466 -31.32 -6.43 -25.89
N ILE A 467 -30.94 -6.19 -24.63
CA ILE A 467 -29.58 -5.72 -24.31
C ILE A 467 -28.53 -6.83 -24.45
N ASP A 468 -28.85 -8.07 -24.12
CA ASP A 468 -28.00 -9.25 -24.35
C ASP A 468 -27.58 -9.36 -25.82
N LYS A 469 -28.47 -9.02 -26.77
CA LYS A 469 -28.10 -8.90 -28.19
C LYS A 469 -27.07 -7.81 -28.45
N ASN A 470 -27.18 -6.62 -27.85
CA ASN A 470 -26.15 -5.57 -27.97
C ASN A 470 -24.79 -6.04 -27.44
N ILE A 471 -24.78 -6.75 -26.30
CA ILE A 471 -23.57 -7.33 -25.67
C ILE A 471 -22.96 -8.42 -26.56
N LYS A 472 -23.78 -9.28 -27.16
CA LYS A 472 -23.35 -10.35 -28.08
C LYS A 472 -22.94 -9.84 -29.47
N ALA A 473 -23.49 -8.71 -29.91
CA ALA A 473 -23.25 -8.12 -31.21
C ALA A 473 -21.82 -7.56 -31.42
N THR A 474 -20.92 -7.67 -30.45
CA THR A 474 -19.49 -7.34 -30.62
C THR A 474 -18.60 -8.58 -30.79
N ASN A 475 -17.82 -8.57 -31.87
CA ASN A 475 -16.72 -9.51 -32.11
C ASN A 475 -15.37 -8.97 -31.60
N ASN A 476 -15.34 -7.79 -30.97
CA ASN A 476 -14.11 -7.18 -30.47
C ASN A 476 -13.88 -7.57 -29.00
N TYR A 477 -12.76 -8.27 -28.75
CA TYR A 477 -12.62 -9.23 -27.64
C TYR A 477 -12.11 -8.68 -26.30
N SER A 478 -11.55 -7.47 -26.26
CA SER A 478 -10.65 -7.01 -25.19
C SER A 478 -11.31 -6.44 -23.92
N ASN A 479 -12.61 -6.72 -23.70
CA ASN A 479 -13.37 -6.16 -22.58
C ASN A 479 -13.68 -7.17 -21.46
N PHE A 480 -13.72 -8.47 -21.76
CA PHE A 480 -14.30 -9.46 -20.86
C PHE A 480 -13.29 -10.36 -20.14
N GLY A 481 -12.28 -10.92 -20.81
CA GLY A 481 -11.28 -11.80 -20.18
C GLY A 481 -10.28 -11.12 -19.24
N GLY A 482 -10.44 -9.81 -19.01
CA GLY A 482 -9.61 -8.99 -18.12
C GLY A 482 -10.10 -7.55 -18.09
N LEU A 483 -11.14 -7.26 -17.29
CA LEU A 483 -11.80 -5.95 -17.24
C LEU A 483 -10.86 -4.76 -16.97
N ARG A 484 -9.68 -5.01 -16.37
CA ARG A 484 -8.88 -3.99 -15.69
C ARG A 484 -7.48 -3.81 -16.30
N THR A 485 -6.76 -4.89 -16.63
CA THR A 485 -5.47 -4.90 -17.35
C THR A 485 -5.24 -6.23 -18.06
N THR A 486 -4.15 -6.36 -18.84
CA THR A 486 -3.52 -7.65 -19.19
C THR A 486 -2.90 -8.25 -17.92
N ALA A 487 -3.76 -8.65 -16.99
CA ALA A 487 -3.34 -9.20 -15.71
C ALA A 487 -3.25 -10.72 -15.80
N PHE A 488 -2.23 -11.28 -15.16
CA PHE A 488 -2.11 -12.72 -15.01
C PHE A 488 -2.85 -13.23 -13.77
N ASN A 489 -3.21 -14.50 -13.81
CA ASN A 489 -3.81 -15.23 -12.70
C ASN A 489 -2.82 -15.53 -11.57
N PHE A 490 -1.54 -15.64 -11.91
CA PHE A 490 -0.41 -15.94 -11.05
C PHE A 490 0.75 -15.02 -11.41
N GLU A 491 1.27 -14.32 -10.40
CA GLU A 491 2.45 -13.46 -10.47
C GLU A 491 3.29 -13.70 -9.21
N SER A 492 4.60 -13.85 -9.33
CA SER A 492 5.49 -14.11 -8.19
C SER A 492 6.75 -13.25 -8.20
N TRP A 493 7.24 -12.90 -7.01
CA TRP A 493 8.51 -12.21 -6.79
C TRP A 493 9.35 -13.01 -5.79
N ASP A 494 10.62 -13.23 -6.13
CA ASP A 494 11.62 -13.70 -5.17
C ASP A 494 12.18 -12.49 -4.40
N VAL A 495 11.99 -12.47 -3.09
CA VAL A 495 12.41 -11.40 -2.18
C VAL A 495 13.42 -11.94 -1.18
N ARG A 496 14.50 -11.21 -0.93
CA ARG A 496 15.46 -11.53 0.14
C ARG A 496 15.22 -10.63 1.34
N SER A 497 15.16 -11.23 2.51
CA SER A 497 15.27 -10.54 3.80
C SER A 497 16.60 -10.88 4.45
N ILE A 498 17.21 -9.89 5.10
CA ILE A 498 18.59 -9.95 5.58
C ILE A 498 18.61 -9.56 7.07
N ASP A 499 19.23 -10.39 7.92
CA ASP A 499 19.57 -10.02 9.31
C ASP A 499 20.79 -9.10 9.30
N ALA A 500 20.54 -7.85 8.92
CA ALA A 500 21.54 -6.82 8.79
C ALA A 500 21.88 -6.22 10.16
N VAL A 501 23.10 -6.47 10.64
CA VAL A 501 23.61 -5.93 11.90
C VAL A 501 24.48 -4.71 11.63
N VAL A 502 24.06 -3.56 12.15
CA VAL A 502 24.84 -2.32 12.22
C VAL A 502 25.17 -2.09 13.69
N GLU A 503 26.45 -2.05 14.04
CA GLU A 503 26.90 -1.91 15.43
C GLU A 503 28.06 -0.91 15.51
N MET A 504 27.89 0.15 16.30
CA MET A 504 28.94 1.08 16.67
C MET A 504 30.00 0.35 17.50
N GLN A 505 31.28 0.53 17.21
CA GLN A 505 32.35 -0.16 17.96
C GLN A 505 32.44 0.22 19.46
N ARG A 506 31.66 1.22 19.91
CA ARG A 506 31.55 1.68 21.30
C ARG A 506 30.19 2.32 21.55
N ASP A 507 29.50 1.88 22.60
CA ASP A 507 28.20 2.46 23.01
C ASP A 507 28.35 3.86 23.64
N ASN A 508 29.46 4.08 24.35
CA ASN A 508 29.75 5.29 25.12
C ASN A 508 31.21 5.71 24.96
N VAL A 509 31.47 6.99 24.72
CA VAL A 509 32.83 7.55 24.73
C VAL A 509 32.83 8.92 25.43
N GLU A 510 33.78 9.11 26.35
CA GLU A 510 34.04 10.41 26.98
C GLU A 510 35.22 11.10 26.27
N LEU A 511 35.08 12.39 25.97
CA LEU A 511 36.04 13.17 25.19
C LEU A 511 36.17 14.58 25.76
N CYS A 512 37.35 15.16 25.61
CA CYS A 512 37.59 16.56 25.95
C CYS A 512 37.00 17.48 24.87
N LEU A 513 36.62 18.70 25.26
CA LEU A 513 36.26 19.77 24.34
C LEU A 513 37.29 19.91 23.20
N GLY A 514 36.84 19.95 21.94
CA GLY A 514 37.71 20.05 20.77
C GLY A 514 38.54 18.79 20.44
N GLN A 515 38.44 17.69 21.18
CA GLN A 515 39.13 16.44 20.86
C GLN A 515 38.40 15.69 19.73
N ALA A 516 39.04 15.63 18.56
CA ALA A 516 38.61 14.76 17.47
C ALA A 516 38.71 13.28 17.86
N THR A 517 37.65 12.51 17.62
CA THR A 517 37.57 11.07 17.94
C THR A 517 37.05 10.29 16.73
N GLU A 518 37.83 9.31 16.27
CA GLU A 518 37.39 8.39 15.23
C GLU A 518 36.28 7.46 15.75
N LEU A 519 35.18 7.41 14.99
CA LEU A 519 34.05 6.52 15.17
C LEU A 519 34.06 5.48 14.04
N ARG A 520 33.75 4.22 14.38
CA ARG A 520 33.69 3.11 13.43
C ARG A 520 32.45 2.26 13.67
N VAL A 521 31.93 1.71 12.58
CA VAL A 521 30.78 0.82 12.55
C VAL A 521 31.17 -0.54 11.98
N THR A 522 30.74 -1.59 12.65
CA THR A 522 30.67 -2.93 12.06
C THR A 522 29.33 -3.05 11.33
N ALA A 523 29.37 -3.42 10.05
CA ALA A 523 28.18 -3.71 9.26
C ALA A 523 28.28 -5.14 8.74
N ILE A 524 27.28 -5.97 9.04
CA ILE A 524 27.13 -7.34 8.56
C ILE A 524 25.79 -7.40 7.81
N THR A 525 25.82 -7.37 6.49
CA THR A 525 24.64 -7.41 5.60
C THR A 525 25.05 -8.02 4.26
N ASP A 526 24.08 -8.53 3.50
CA ASP A 526 24.26 -8.90 2.10
C ASP A 526 24.17 -7.65 1.20
N LEU A 527 24.72 -7.74 -0.02
CA LEU A 527 24.76 -6.66 -1.03
C LEU A 527 25.09 -7.26 -2.40
N GLU A 528 24.35 -6.90 -3.45
CA GLU A 528 24.69 -7.25 -4.84
C GLU A 528 25.71 -6.25 -5.44
N PRO A 529 27.01 -6.58 -5.54
CA PRO A 529 28.05 -5.56 -5.73
C PRO A 529 28.05 -4.88 -7.10
N ASP A 530 27.38 -5.47 -8.10
CA ASP A 530 27.25 -4.89 -9.44
C ASP A 530 26.06 -3.92 -9.54
N LEU A 531 25.03 -4.09 -8.71
CA LEU A 531 23.80 -3.28 -8.71
C LEU A 531 23.71 -2.29 -7.55
N GLU A 532 24.44 -2.50 -6.46
CA GLU A 532 24.21 -1.77 -5.20
C GLU A 532 25.49 -1.20 -4.56
N GLU A 533 25.38 -0.14 -3.77
CA GLU A 533 26.46 0.36 -2.90
C GLU A 533 25.97 0.83 -1.52
N PHE A 534 26.85 0.80 -0.52
CA PHE A 534 26.54 1.28 0.84
C PHE A 534 26.66 2.80 0.97
N GLU A 535 25.72 3.40 1.69
CA GLU A 535 25.82 4.74 2.24
C GLU A 535 25.60 4.74 3.76
N PHE A 536 26.57 5.26 4.50
CA PHE A 536 26.46 5.49 5.93
C PHE A 536 26.04 6.94 6.16
N HIS A 537 24.81 7.13 6.62
CA HIS A 537 24.22 8.41 6.98
C HIS A 537 24.47 8.64 8.47
N TRP A 538 25.39 9.56 8.76
CA TRP A 538 25.81 9.90 10.12
C TRP A 538 25.13 11.19 10.56
N SER A 539 24.65 11.25 11.79
CA SER A 539 24.08 12.47 12.38
C SER A 539 24.37 12.59 13.87
N THR A 540 24.33 13.81 14.39
CA THR A 540 24.48 14.11 15.81
C THR A 540 23.27 14.88 16.34
N SER A 541 22.97 14.78 17.63
CA SER A 541 21.90 15.58 18.28
C SER A 541 22.16 17.10 18.26
N ASN A 542 23.42 17.53 18.07
CA ASN A 542 23.87 18.92 18.07
C ASN A 542 23.52 19.74 19.34
N GLU A 543 23.23 19.07 20.47
CA GLU A 543 22.95 19.73 21.75
C GLU A 543 24.21 20.42 22.32
N TYR A 544 25.39 19.85 22.04
CA TYR A 544 26.69 20.36 22.49
C TYR A 544 27.65 20.60 21.32
N GLY A 545 27.12 21.12 20.19
CA GLY A 545 27.93 21.51 19.04
C GLY A 545 28.64 20.33 18.35
N GLY A 546 28.13 19.10 18.50
CA GLY A 546 28.66 17.92 17.85
C GLY A 546 28.70 18.06 16.33
N ARG A 547 29.81 17.66 15.73
CA ARG A 547 30.01 17.61 14.28
C ARG A 547 30.72 16.32 13.92
N VAL A 548 30.33 15.75 12.78
CA VAL A 548 30.97 14.59 12.15
C VAL A 548 31.68 15.02 10.87
N GLN A 549 32.83 14.41 10.61
CA GLN A 549 33.66 14.63 9.42
C GLN A 549 33.91 13.30 8.70
N ASP A 550 33.75 13.28 7.38
CA ASP A 550 34.29 12.19 6.56
C ASP A 550 35.82 12.27 6.55
N ILE A 551 36.46 11.29 7.18
CA ILE A 551 37.92 11.13 7.19
C ILE A 551 38.37 9.97 6.29
N GLY A 552 37.45 9.36 5.55
CA GLY A 552 37.67 8.20 4.69
C GLY A 552 37.65 8.50 3.19
N ASP A 553 36.97 9.57 2.75
CA ASP A 553 36.88 9.98 1.34
C ASP A 553 37.02 11.51 1.14
N ASP A 554 36.07 12.34 1.60
CA ASP A 554 36.12 13.81 1.46
C ASP A 554 36.21 14.58 2.79
N PRO A 555 37.40 15.04 3.22
CA PRO A 555 37.57 15.87 4.43
C PRO A 555 36.79 17.19 4.48
N ASN A 556 36.19 17.65 3.38
CA ASN A 556 35.33 18.84 3.36
C ASN A 556 33.87 18.52 3.71
N ASN A 557 33.49 17.24 3.70
CA ASN A 557 32.17 16.75 4.11
C ASN A 557 32.11 16.71 5.65
N PHE A 558 31.73 17.85 6.22
CA PHE A 558 31.71 18.11 7.66
C PHE A 558 30.41 18.81 8.08
N GLY A 559 29.74 18.31 9.10
CA GLY A 559 28.46 18.88 9.53
C GLY A 559 27.81 18.17 10.71
N GLU A 560 26.57 18.56 11.00
CA GLU A 560 25.70 17.92 12.00
C GLU A 560 25.12 16.60 11.48
N SER A 561 25.00 16.48 10.16
CA SER A 561 24.62 15.28 9.42
C SER A 561 25.44 15.22 8.13
N ILE A 562 26.00 14.04 7.81
CA ILE A 562 26.80 13.78 6.60
C ILE A 562 26.50 12.38 6.03
N ILE A 563 26.69 12.21 4.74
CA ILE A 563 26.60 10.91 4.05
C ILE A 563 28.01 10.49 3.63
N THR A 564 28.37 9.23 3.85
CA THR A 564 29.72 8.70 3.56
C THR A 564 29.66 7.31 2.94
N LYS A 565 30.68 6.95 2.14
CA LYS A 565 30.84 5.60 1.57
C LYS A 565 31.70 4.67 2.42
N LYS A 566 32.14 5.12 3.59
CA LYS A 566 33.00 4.40 4.53
C LYS A 566 32.31 4.26 5.87
N ASN A 567 32.55 3.14 6.54
CA ASN A 567 32.01 2.81 7.86
C ASN A 567 32.71 3.55 9.02
N TYR A 568 33.29 4.72 8.78
CA TYR A 568 34.01 5.49 9.80
C TYR A 568 34.06 7.00 9.51
N VAL A 569 33.99 7.78 10.59
CA VAL A 569 34.00 9.26 10.60
C VAL A 569 34.80 9.78 11.79
N SER A 570 35.12 11.07 11.83
CA SER A 570 35.63 11.73 13.04
C SER A 570 34.54 12.60 13.66
N TYR A 571 34.24 12.40 14.95
CA TYR A 571 33.42 13.32 15.74
C TYR A 571 34.28 14.37 16.44
N ILE A 572 33.77 15.60 16.55
CA ILE A 572 34.30 16.67 17.39
C ILE A 572 33.14 17.51 17.96
N SER A 573 33.23 17.95 19.21
CA SER A 573 32.35 19.00 19.74
C SER A 573 32.96 20.38 19.51
N THR A 574 32.18 21.29 18.92
CA THR A 574 32.55 22.70 18.72
C THR A 574 31.92 23.64 19.75
N ALA A 575 31.39 23.11 20.86
CA ALA A 575 30.87 23.93 21.95
C ALA A 575 31.99 24.75 22.61
N LEU A 576 31.61 25.84 23.26
CA LEU A 576 32.46 26.57 24.20
C LEU A 576 32.36 25.94 25.60
N GLU A 577 33.40 26.05 26.41
CA GLU A 577 33.38 25.53 27.79
C GLU A 577 32.21 26.13 28.62
N SER A 578 31.82 27.38 28.33
CA SER A 578 30.68 28.06 28.95
C SER A 578 29.31 27.47 28.59
N GLU A 579 29.21 26.70 27.51
CA GLU A 579 27.97 26.09 27.02
C GLU A 579 27.76 24.68 27.59
N LEU A 580 28.81 24.07 28.14
CA LEU A 580 28.75 22.80 28.86
C LEU A 580 28.30 22.99 30.32
N GLY A 581 27.49 22.06 30.81
CA GLY A 581 27.16 21.92 32.23
C GLY A 581 28.30 21.35 33.07
N SER A 582 28.11 21.31 34.39
CA SER A 582 29.07 20.73 35.35
C SER A 582 28.95 19.21 35.52
N GLY A 583 28.00 18.58 34.82
CA GLY A 583 27.78 17.13 34.82
C GLY A 583 28.19 16.49 33.50
N ASP A 584 27.50 15.42 33.10
CA ASP A 584 27.61 14.85 31.77
C ASP A 584 26.93 15.75 30.73
N ASN A 585 27.60 15.98 29.60
CA ASN A 585 27.06 16.73 28.47
C ASN A 585 26.93 15.75 27.30
N LYS A 586 25.79 15.05 27.29
CA LYS A 586 25.55 13.88 26.44
C LYS A 586 25.02 14.30 25.09
N GLU A 587 25.75 13.93 24.06
CA GLU A 587 25.39 14.03 22.66
C GLU A 587 25.11 12.63 22.12
N THR A 588 24.04 12.44 21.35
CA THR A 588 23.81 11.17 20.64
C THR A 588 24.38 11.29 19.24
N VAL A 589 25.19 10.31 18.82
CA VAL A 589 25.59 10.14 17.41
C VAL A 589 24.86 8.92 16.88
N THR A 590 24.12 9.11 15.79
CA THR A 590 23.34 8.08 15.10
C THR A 590 24.00 7.74 13.77
N VAL A 591 24.08 6.46 13.44
CA VAL A 591 24.40 5.99 12.09
C VAL A 591 23.22 5.20 11.55
N ILE A 592 22.93 5.40 10.26
CA ILE A 592 21.99 4.59 9.49
C ILE A 592 22.73 4.10 8.25
N LEU A 593 22.70 2.80 8.01
CA LEU A 593 23.19 2.19 6.77
C LEU A 593 22.03 2.12 5.78
N TYR A 594 22.22 2.75 4.62
CA TYR A 594 21.38 2.58 3.45
C TYR A 594 22.11 1.75 2.39
N ILE A 595 21.35 0.92 1.68
CA ILE A 595 21.76 0.32 0.42
C ILE A 595 21.19 1.19 -0.70
N ARG A 596 22.06 1.67 -1.59
CA ARG A 596 21.69 2.46 -2.78
C ARG A 596 21.74 1.60 -4.03
N ASN A 597 20.64 1.54 -4.76
CA ASN A 597 20.62 0.98 -6.11
C ASN A 597 21.36 1.93 -7.09
N LYS A 598 22.38 1.42 -7.79
CA LYS A 598 23.25 2.19 -8.70
C LYS A 598 22.55 2.66 -9.98
N ASN A 599 21.49 1.98 -10.39
CA ASN A 599 20.75 2.26 -11.62
C ASN A 599 19.61 3.26 -11.39
N THR A 600 18.83 3.08 -10.32
CA THR A 600 17.68 3.93 -9.98
C THR A 600 18.03 5.09 -9.05
N GLY A 601 19.06 4.93 -8.21
CA GLY A 601 19.44 5.88 -7.16
C GLY A 601 18.61 5.80 -5.88
N GLU A 602 17.67 4.85 -5.79
CA GLU A 602 16.81 4.60 -4.63
C GLU A 602 17.60 4.08 -3.42
N LEU A 603 17.07 4.32 -2.21
CA LEU A 603 17.70 4.05 -0.92
C LEU A 603 16.79 3.19 -0.04
N SER A 604 17.26 2.02 0.36
CA SER A 604 16.59 1.14 1.34
C SER A 604 17.39 1.11 2.64
N GLU A 605 16.74 1.28 3.79
CA GLU A 605 17.42 1.23 5.10
C GLU A 605 17.80 -0.23 5.41
N ALA A 606 19.10 -0.50 5.58
CA ALA A 606 19.57 -1.84 5.94
C ALA A 606 19.62 -2.03 7.47
N GLY A 607 19.93 -0.97 8.22
CA GLY A 607 19.96 -1.00 9.68
C GLY A 607 20.52 0.27 10.29
N ARG A 608 20.43 0.41 11.61
CA ARG A 608 20.80 1.63 12.35
C ARG A 608 21.33 1.34 13.74
N ASP A 609 22.17 2.24 14.25
CA ASP A 609 22.64 2.21 15.63
C ASP A 609 22.96 3.62 16.18
N THR A 610 23.11 3.73 17.50
CA THR A 610 23.36 4.99 18.21
C THR A 610 24.41 4.82 19.30
N MET A 611 25.36 5.75 19.39
CA MET A 611 26.27 5.87 20.53
C MET A 611 26.00 7.16 21.32
N THR A 612 26.43 7.19 22.58
CA THR A 612 26.49 8.40 23.41
C THR A 612 27.92 8.95 23.49
N MET A 613 28.10 10.22 23.17
CA MET A 613 29.33 10.99 23.35
C MET A 613 29.18 11.92 24.55
N ASN A 614 30.11 11.88 25.50
CA ASN A 614 30.08 12.72 26.70
C ASN A 614 31.16 13.79 26.65
N ASN A 615 30.75 15.02 26.34
CA ASN A 615 31.67 16.15 26.16
C ASN A 615 32.09 16.73 27.52
N LYS A 616 33.37 16.62 27.87
CA LYS A 616 33.96 17.12 29.13
C LYS A 616 34.70 18.43 28.89
N LYS A 617 34.61 19.35 29.86
CA LYS A 617 35.21 20.70 29.80
C LYS A 617 36.73 20.71 29.57
N GLY A 618 37.45 19.69 30.01
CA GLY A 618 38.87 19.49 29.70
C GLY A 618 39.42 18.19 30.31
N CYS A 619 40.50 17.65 29.74
CA CYS A 619 41.18 16.46 30.28
C CYS A 619 42.70 16.45 30.07
N GLU A 620 43.35 17.62 30.00
CA GLU A 620 44.81 17.68 30.08
C GLU A 620 45.28 17.25 31.47
N SER A 621 45.85 16.05 31.56
CA SER A 621 46.50 15.52 32.77
C SER A 621 47.95 15.16 32.43
N ILE A 622 48.90 15.89 33.02
CA ILE A 622 50.33 15.65 32.78
C ILE A 622 50.85 14.78 33.92
N THR A 623 51.10 13.50 33.67
CA THR A 623 51.78 12.63 34.63
C THR A 623 53.29 12.85 34.56
N VAL A 624 53.87 13.32 35.66
CA VAL A 624 55.33 13.48 35.83
C VAL A 624 55.85 12.62 36.97
N SER A 625 57.02 12.02 36.77
CA SER A 625 57.70 11.21 37.78
C SER A 625 58.41 12.08 38.82
N PHE A 626 58.40 11.64 40.08
CA PHE A 626 59.20 12.29 41.11
C PHE A 626 60.68 11.93 40.99
N THR A 627 61.53 12.95 41.15
CA THR A 627 62.98 12.81 41.33
C THR A 627 63.33 13.09 42.78
N ARG A 628 64.00 12.15 43.45
CA ARG A 628 64.50 12.33 44.82
C ARG A 628 65.65 13.35 44.83
N GLN A 629 65.53 14.37 45.67
CA GLN A 629 66.54 15.40 45.86
C GLN A 629 67.50 15.05 47.01
N SER A 630 68.62 15.78 47.13
CA SER A 630 69.57 15.59 48.24
C SER A 630 68.90 15.90 49.59
N ASN A 631 68.98 14.95 50.52
CA ASN A 631 68.62 15.14 51.93
C ASN A 631 69.82 15.48 52.82
N LEU A 632 70.91 15.95 52.21
CA LEU A 632 72.12 16.44 52.85
C LEU A 632 72.37 17.89 52.39
N LYS A 633 72.60 18.81 53.32
CA LYS A 633 72.96 20.21 53.03
C LYS A 633 74.06 20.72 53.94
N GLU A 634 74.84 21.67 53.46
CA GLU A 634 75.78 22.44 54.27
C GLU A 634 75.05 23.56 55.01
N ILE A 635 75.37 23.76 56.29
CA ILE A 635 74.88 24.86 57.12
C ILE A 635 76.05 25.57 57.82
N PRO A 636 76.03 26.91 57.96
CA PRO A 636 77.07 27.63 58.69
C PRO A 636 77.08 27.24 60.18
N ASN A 637 78.23 26.78 60.67
CA ASN A 637 78.41 26.37 62.06
C ASN A 637 79.82 26.73 62.56
N PRO A 638 79.98 27.80 63.37
CA PRO A 638 81.27 28.23 63.92
C PRO A 638 81.96 27.21 64.85
N GLY A 639 81.26 26.15 65.27
CA GLY A 639 81.81 25.07 66.08
C GLY A 639 82.55 23.98 65.29
N CYS A 640 82.51 24.01 63.96
CA CYS A 640 83.10 23.01 63.09
C CYS A 640 84.30 23.53 62.28
N PRO A 641 85.20 22.65 61.79
CA PRO A 641 86.24 23.04 60.84
C PRO A 641 85.65 23.78 59.64
N ASN A 642 86.34 24.83 59.18
CA ASN A 642 85.90 25.69 58.07
C ASN A 642 84.56 26.44 58.29
N ASN A 643 84.03 26.48 59.52
CA ASN A 643 82.73 27.07 59.87
C ASN A 643 81.50 26.43 59.17
N ILE A 644 81.59 25.16 58.75
CA ILE A 644 80.52 24.43 58.06
C ILE A 644 80.21 23.15 58.85
N SER A 645 78.93 22.86 59.08
CA SER A 645 78.46 21.51 59.42
C SER A 645 77.52 20.98 58.34
N TYR A 646 77.47 19.66 58.23
CA TYR A 646 76.65 18.93 57.29
C TYR A 646 75.39 18.46 58.01
N GLN A 647 74.23 18.92 57.57
CA GLN A 647 72.92 18.53 58.08
C GLN A 647 72.31 17.46 57.16
N ALA A 648 72.19 16.24 57.68
CA ALA A 648 71.29 15.23 57.13
C ALA A 648 69.88 15.48 57.67
N PHE A 649 68.87 15.42 56.80
CA PHE A 649 67.50 15.73 57.19
C PHE A 649 66.45 14.77 56.62
N SER A 650 65.28 14.78 57.27
CA SER A 650 64.03 14.19 56.83
C SER A 650 62.88 15.12 57.31
N PRO A 651 61.75 15.30 56.58
CA PRO A 651 61.29 14.54 55.42
C PRO A 651 62.24 14.63 54.22
N ILE A 652 62.44 13.51 53.52
CA ILE A 652 63.27 13.41 52.32
C ILE A 652 62.56 14.16 51.18
N PRO A 653 63.23 15.10 50.50
CA PRO A 653 62.63 15.90 49.44
C PRO A 653 62.53 15.12 48.12
N TYR A 654 61.35 15.20 47.49
CA TYR A 654 61.07 14.70 46.14
C TYR A 654 60.46 15.85 45.32
N THR A 655 60.89 16.02 44.08
CA THR A 655 60.38 17.07 43.17
C THR A 655 59.84 16.47 41.89
N ALA A 656 58.82 17.08 41.31
CA ALA A 656 58.33 16.75 39.97
C ALA A 656 58.22 18.04 39.15
N ASP A 657 58.91 18.08 38.01
CA ASP A 657 59.03 19.27 37.16
C ASP A 657 58.15 19.08 35.92
N PHE A 658 57.29 20.04 35.61
CA PHE A 658 56.32 19.99 34.51
C PHE A 658 56.20 21.35 33.81
N ALA A 659 55.84 21.35 32.52
CA ALA A 659 55.61 22.60 31.79
C ALA A 659 54.34 23.29 32.29
N ALA A 660 54.40 24.61 32.50
CA ALA A 660 53.22 25.42 32.76
C ALA A 660 52.30 25.41 31.53
N VAL A 661 51.00 25.21 31.76
CA VAL A 661 49.99 25.24 30.71
C VAL A 661 49.54 26.69 30.49
N GLU A 662 49.54 27.14 29.23
CA GLU A 662 49.18 28.52 28.89
C GLU A 662 47.71 28.80 29.25
N GLY A 663 47.45 29.90 29.95
CA GLY A 663 46.10 30.28 30.40
C GLY A 663 45.63 29.65 31.72
N ALA A 664 46.36 28.69 32.30
CA ALA A 664 45.99 28.08 33.58
C ALA A 664 46.10 29.08 34.75
N THR A 665 45.08 29.11 35.60
CA THR A 665 44.99 29.95 36.81
C THR A 665 45.39 29.21 38.10
N GLY A 666 45.58 27.89 38.02
CA GLY A 666 46.07 27.05 39.11
C GLY A 666 46.27 25.61 38.65
N TYR A 667 46.59 24.71 39.58
CA TYR A 667 46.76 23.28 39.31
C TYR A 667 46.19 22.41 40.44
N LYS A 668 45.76 21.21 40.10
CA LYS A 668 45.50 20.12 41.03
C LYS A 668 46.50 18.99 40.83
N GLY A 669 46.64 18.13 41.84
CA GLY A 669 47.53 16.98 41.79
C GLY A 669 46.97 15.72 42.44
N ILE A 670 47.21 14.58 41.79
CA ILE A 670 46.94 13.22 42.28
C ILE A 670 48.29 12.50 42.38
N ILE A 671 48.68 12.02 43.57
CA ILE A 671 49.99 11.39 43.80
C ILE A 671 49.86 9.88 43.89
N THR A 672 50.64 9.16 43.08
CA THR A 672 50.78 7.69 43.16
C THR A 672 52.04 7.30 43.91
N SER A 673 51.90 6.42 44.90
CA SER A 673 52.96 5.97 45.80
C SER A 673 53.50 4.59 45.41
N SER A 674 54.70 4.23 45.86
CA SER A 674 55.40 3.00 45.47
C SER A 674 54.76 1.68 45.92
N ASN A 675 53.79 1.77 46.82
CA ASN A 675 52.91 0.66 47.22
C ASN A 675 51.60 0.59 46.41
N GLY A 676 51.46 1.38 45.34
CA GLY A 676 50.25 1.46 44.52
C GLY A 676 49.12 2.33 45.09
N VAL A 677 49.32 3.00 46.23
CA VAL A 677 48.31 3.89 46.81
C VAL A 677 48.27 5.21 46.02
N VAL A 678 47.09 5.51 45.49
CA VAL A 678 46.75 6.78 44.85
C VAL A 678 46.07 7.69 45.88
N ASN A 679 46.58 8.90 46.06
CA ASN A 679 45.99 9.90 46.96
C ASN A 679 44.81 10.63 46.30
N ASN A 680 43.87 11.13 47.11
CA ASN A 680 42.78 11.98 46.62
C ASN A 680 43.31 13.23 45.90
N GLU A 681 42.57 13.69 44.88
CA GLU A 681 42.77 14.96 44.21
C GLU A 681 42.83 16.12 45.21
N ARG A 682 43.80 17.02 45.04
CA ARG A 682 43.91 18.27 45.80
C ARG A 682 44.42 19.42 44.95
N VAL A 683 43.96 20.64 45.23
CA VAL A 683 44.55 21.86 44.70
C VAL A 683 45.98 22.00 45.23
N LEU A 684 46.91 22.41 44.37
CA LEU A 684 48.31 22.66 44.72
C LEU A 684 48.47 24.11 45.15
N ASP A 685 48.98 24.34 46.36
CA ASP A 685 49.27 25.67 46.91
C ASP A 685 50.48 26.30 46.19
N GLU A 686 50.49 27.64 46.02
CA GLU A 686 51.65 28.43 45.57
C GLU A 686 52.92 28.09 46.37
N ARG A 687 52.79 27.70 47.63
CA ARG A 687 53.92 27.27 48.49
C ARG A 687 54.51 25.91 48.12
N GLN A 688 53.84 25.14 47.26
CA GLN A 688 54.27 23.82 46.81
C GLN A 688 54.71 23.82 45.34
N LEU A 689 54.43 24.91 44.60
CA LEU A 689 54.76 25.10 43.19
C LEU A 689 55.77 26.24 43.05
N GLU A 690 57.00 25.92 42.63
CA GLU A 690 58.06 26.88 42.35
C GLU A 690 58.21 27.08 40.83
N ASP A 691 58.14 28.32 40.34
CA ASP A 691 58.53 28.63 38.96
C ASP A 691 60.07 28.62 38.87
N ILE A 692 60.61 27.65 38.13
CA ILE A 692 62.06 27.47 37.95
C ILE A 692 62.56 28.09 36.63
N GLY A 693 61.70 28.85 35.93
CA GLY A 693 62.00 29.57 34.70
C GLY A 693 61.71 28.77 33.43
N ASN A 694 61.74 29.47 32.29
CA ASN A 694 61.45 28.92 30.96
C ASN A 694 60.07 28.23 30.82
N GLY A 695 59.10 28.61 31.66
CA GLY A 695 57.77 28.01 31.66
C GLY A 695 57.71 26.61 32.28
N ILE A 696 58.61 26.29 33.23
CA ILE A 696 58.56 25.03 33.99
C ILE A 696 58.26 25.32 35.45
N LEU A 697 57.27 24.59 35.99
CA LEU A 697 56.90 24.58 37.40
C LEU A 697 57.45 23.32 38.07
N ARG A 698 57.91 23.48 39.31
CA ARG A 698 58.39 22.41 40.18
C ARG A 698 57.43 22.20 41.33
N TYR A 699 56.81 21.02 41.38
CA TYR A 699 56.09 20.56 42.56
C TYR A 699 57.06 19.92 43.57
N THR A 700 56.97 20.31 44.85
CA THR A 700 57.81 19.75 45.93
C THR A 700 56.98 18.99 46.97
N SER A 701 57.44 17.78 47.30
CA SER A 701 56.89 16.92 48.35
C SER A 701 57.99 16.43 49.31
N GLY A 702 57.64 16.15 50.56
CA GLY A 702 58.55 15.64 51.58
C GLY A 702 58.01 14.37 52.22
N VAL A 703 58.81 13.30 52.27
CA VAL A 703 58.41 11.99 52.82
C VAL A 703 59.28 11.56 54.00
N GLY A 704 58.65 11.17 55.11
CA GLY A 704 59.32 10.71 56.33
C GLY A 704 58.97 11.55 57.56
N SER A 705 59.59 11.20 58.69
CA SER A 705 59.45 11.94 59.96
C SER A 705 60.40 13.14 60.00
N ILE A 706 60.05 14.19 60.73
CA ILE A 706 60.95 15.35 60.93
C ILE A 706 62.15 14.92 61.77
N ILE A 707 63.32 14.82 61.14
CA ILE A 707 64.59 14.43 61.75
C ILE A 707 65.69 15.33 61.19
N PHE A 708 66.54 15.87 62.06
CA PHE A 708 67.75 16.59 61.69
C PHE A 708 68.94 15.96 62.40
N TYR A 709 70.06 15.79 61.70
CA TYR A 709 71.33 15.33 62.25
C TYR A 709 72.46 16.18 61.69
N ASP A 710 73.12 16.92 62.58
CA ASP A 710 74.24 17.80 62.24
C ASP A 710 75.56 17.15 62.62
N SER A 711 76.53 17.15 61.71
CA SER A 711 77.91 16.73 61.99
C SER A 711 78.94 17.66 61.38
N CYS A 712 80.08 17.82 62.05
CA CYS A 712 81.26 18.45 61.46
C CYS A 712 81.99 17.55 60.44
N ASP A 713 81.62 16.26 60.35
CA ASP A 713 82.16 15.27 59.41
C ASP A 713 81.12 14.95 58.34
N GLN A 714 81.42 15.34 57.09
CA GLN A 714 80.59 15.08 55.92
C GLN A 714 80.28 13.59 55.74
N SER A 715 81.23 12.71 56.07
CA SER A 715 81.09 11.26 55.91
C SER A 715 80.03 10.71 56.86
N GLN A 716 80.04 11.17 58.11
CA GLN A 716 79.04 10.78 59.11
C GLN A 716 77.64 11.31 58.77
N ALA A 717 77.56 12.56 58.33
CA ALA A 717 76.29 13.12 57.86
C ALA A 717 75.78 12.39 56.61
N MET A 718 76.65 12.00 55.68
CA MET A 718 76.26 11.24 54.48
C MET A 718 75.79 9.82 54.80
N VAL A 719 76.44 9.11 55.73
CA VAL A 719 75.94 7.82 56.25
C VAL A 719 74.56 8.01 56.88
N ARG A 720 74.37 9.03 57.71
CA ARG A 720 73.06 9.28 58.33
C ARG A 720 71.99 9.71 57.33
N ALA A 721 72.36 10.45 56.29
CA ALA A 721 71.46 10.81 55.19
C ALA A 721 70.99 9.57 54.41
N GLN A 722 71.90 8.63 54.14
CA GLN A 722 71.58 7.35 53.51
C GLN A 722 70.67 6.47 54.39
N GLU A 723 70.96 6.35 55.69
CA GLU A 723 70.08 5.65 56.65
C GLU A 723 68.66 6.24 56.65
N LEU A 724 68.50 7.57 56.60
CA LEU A 724 67.18 8.21 56.58
C LEU A 724 66.38 7.89 55.31
N VAL A 725 67.04 7.63 54.18
CA VAL A 725 66.40 7.17 52.94
C VAL A 725 66.03 5.69 53.03
N GLU A 726 66.92 4.84 53.55
CA GLU A 726 66.67 3.39 53.71
C GLU A 726 65.52 3.06 54.69
N ASN A 727 65.15 4.00 55.56
CA ASN A 727 63.98 3.89 56.44
C ASN A 727 62.65 4.31 55.79
N ILE A 728 62.62 4.74 54.51
CA ILE A 728 61.38 5.01 53.79
C ILE A 728 60.81 3.71 53.21
N ILE A 729 59.62 3.34 53.68
CA ILE A 729 58.90 2.13 53.23
C ILE A 729 58.04 2.42 51.98
N VAL A 730 57.58 3.67 51.82
CA VAL A 730 56.69 4.11 50.74
C VAL A 730 57.16 5.47 50.25
N GLU A 731 57.46 5.59 48.96
CA GLU A 731 57.92 6.83 48.32
C GLU A 731 56.95 7.26 47.20
N PRO A 732 56.90 8.54 46.80
CA PRO A 732 56.02 8.98 45.72
C PRO A 732 56.70 8.66 44.38
N ILE A 733 56.00 7.98 43.48
CA ILE A 733 56.53 7.60 42.16
C ILE A 733 56.17 8.67 41.12
N SER A 734 54.91 9.07 41.07
CA SER A 734 54.42 10.07 40.10
C SER A 734 53.36 10.99 40.70
N ILE A 735 53.20 12.14 40.07
CA ILE A 735 52.05 13.03 40.27
C ILE A 735 51.42 13.29 38.90
N GLU A 736 50.11 13.11 38.84
CA GLU A 736 49.26 13.55 37.74
C GLU A 736 48.85 15.00 38.03
N ILE A 737 49.20 15.92 37.14
CA ILE A 737 48.96 17.35 37.24
C ILE A 737 47.80 17.74 36.33
N ILE A 738 46.78 18.39 36.88
CA ILE A 738 45.59 18.84 36.15
C ILE A 738 45.55 20.37 36.22
N PRO A 739 45.59 21.11 35.09
CA PRO A 739 45.48 22.57 35.09
C PRO A 739 44.05 22.99 35.45
N ILE A 740 43.94 24.16 36.09
CA ILE A 740 42.68 24.83 36.40
C ILE A 740 42.61 26.05 35.48
N PHE A 741 41.49 26.20 34.77
CA PHE A 741 41.17 27.40 33.98
C PHE A 741 40.00 28.16 34.65
N ASN A 742 39.78 29.42 34.27
CA ASN A 742 38.77 30.32 34.84
C ASN A 742 37.65 30.65 33.85
#